data_AF-A0A8C2C802-F1
#
_entry.id   AF-A0A8C2C802-F1
#
_cell.length_a   1.000
_cell.length_b   1.000
_cell.length_c   1.000
_cell.angle_alpha   90.00
_cell.angle_beta   90.00
_cell.angle_gamma   90.00
#
_symmetry.space_group_name_H-M   'P 1'
#
loop_
_entity.id
_entity.type
_entity.pdbx_description
1 polymer ?
#
loop_
_entity_poly.entity_id
_entity_poly.type
_entity_poly.pdbx_seq_one_letter_code
_entity_poly.pdbx_strand_id
1 'polypeptide(L)'
;GSLFQGFKDHVLFSLSLPVTIDSLYKVTEGRQSDIFHRHAEGNFDPSCCFTIYHGNHMESLDLVTSNSEEARTWVTGLRYLMAGISDEDSLWMKQTFEEADKNGDGLLNIEEIYQLLHKLNVNLPRRKVKQMFQEADTDDQQGTLTFEEFTVFYKMMSLRRDLYLLLMCFSEKKDHLTAEELGNFLHVEQKMSNVTPEYCLDIINKFEVSEENKQNGVLGIEGFTNYMRSPVCDVFNPQHNDVNQDMDQPLCNYFIASSHNTYLTGDQLLSHSKTDMYAWVLQAGCRCVEVDCWDGPDGEPMVQHGYTLTSKITFKSVIETINKYAFVNNEFPVILSIENHCNIQQQKKIAQHLKEIFGDKLDVGEALNKDPKQLPSPNSLKGKILIKGKRLPPYLSADAEEGEVSDDDSADEIEDDFKLKNSMSNGSSQHQVESHIRKKLDSLMKESQIGDKEDTDSFSIRALLRATHEGIQRNLRKNSKDGMKKSQSRSFISNLKHKVRIKAVFFCLSPCHSRFPNCLYFAVSLCRGGRRRKTIKLSRDLSDLVVFTNSVASQECLDEGSPYNVLSFSETRAQHLVHHRSERFLNFNQRQLSRIYPSAYRIDSSNFNPQTYWNMGCQLVALNYQTDGRMMQLNRAKFMVNGGSGYVLKPGPMCKGSFNPLNDDPLPANPKKQLVIKIISGQQLPKPPDSMLGDRGEIIDPFVEVEIIGLPVDCCKEQTRVVDDNGFNPVWEETLSFTLHMPEVALVRFLVWDHDPIGRDFVGQRTVSFSSLMPGYRHVYLEGMTEASIFVHITVHDIYGKWSPLVLNPSYTIMHLLGANKGRQLRGFRGLFNKSSKSSVDTHIGVQPRKRSITDHLLRRTASAPAKGRKKIKMPLTEATSDRKHSTGEPQTTCVEKRVGNRKALQHRPASMPLDKLLHSHLSLSNPDQEGPDPGEPSPNSLLE
;
A
#
# COMPACT_ATOMS: atom_id res chain seq x y z
N GLY A 1 -32.29 -25.70 25.45
CA GLY A 1 -32.81 -24.99 26.66
C GLY A 1 -34.18 -24.35 26.43
N SER A 2 -34.25 -23.04 26.22
CA SER A 2 -35.50 -22.25 26.24
C SER A 2 -36.29 -22.15 24.93
N LEU A 3 -35.74 -22.60 23.79
CA LEU A 3 -36.46 -22.60 22.49
C LEU A 3 -37.64 -23.58 22.44
N PHE A 4 -37.55 -24.72 23.14
CA PHE A 4 -38.58 -25.77 23.12
C PHE A 4 -39.85 -25.46 23.94
N GLN A 5 -39.92 -24.31 24.63
CA GLN A 5 -41.13 -23.93 25.35
C GLN A 5 -42.26 -23.51 24.38
N GLY A 6 -41.93 -23.00 23.19
CA GLY A 6 -42.92 -22.60 22.17
C GLY A 6 -43.56 -23.76 21.41
N PHE A 7 -42.94 -24.96 21.41
CA PHE A 7 -43.49 -26.13 20.74
C PHE A 7 -44.76 -26.68 21.39
N LYS A 8 -45.01 -26.39 22.69
CA LYS A 8 -46.14 -26.98 23.43
C LYS A 8 -47.51 -26.46 23.02
N ASP A 9 -47.59 -25.31 22.35
CA ASP A 9 -48.86 -24.69 21.97
C ASP A 9 -49.29 -24.99 20.52
N HIS A 10 -48.46 -25.70 19.74
CA HIS A 10 -48.67 -25.90 18.29
C HIS A 10 -48.53 -27.35 17.78
N VAL A 11 -48.14 -28.31 18.62
CA VAL A 11 -48.01 -29.73 18.20
C VAL A 11 -49.36 -30.46 18.33
N LEU A 12 -49.94 -30.85 17.19
CA LEU A 12 -51.18 -31.63 17.14
C LEU A 12 -50.97 -33.15 17.22
N PHE A 13 -49.75 -33.65 16.96
CA PHE A 13 -49.40 -35.07 17.07
C PHE A 13 -47.96 -35.29 17.54
N SER A 14 -47.77 -36.34 18.35
CA SER A 14 -46.52 -36.86 18.96
C SER A 14 -46.03 -36.21 20.25
N LEU A 15 -45.83 -37.07 21.26
CA LEU A 15 -45.04 -36.84 22.47
C LEU A 15 -43.67 -37.49 22.26
N SER A 16 -42.72 -36.78 21.64
CA SER A 16 -41.33 -37.22 21.48
C SER A 16 -40.37 -36.49 22.41
N LEU A 17 -39.23 -37.14 22.66
CA LEU A 17 -38.10 -36.63 23.45
C LEU A 17 -37.45 -35.41 22.76
N PRO A 18 -36.67 -34.58 23.49
CA PRO A 18 -35.95 -33.46 22.88
C PRO A 18 -35.00 -33.96 21.78
N VAL A 19 -35.16 -33.42 20.57
CA VAL A 19 -34.26 -33.66 19.42
C VAL A 19 -33.08 -32.71 19.54
N THR A 20 -31.85 -33.25 19.55
CA THR A 20 -30.61 -32.45 19.49
C THR A 20 -30.32 -32.04 18.05
N ILE A 21 -29.67 -30.88 17.87
CA ILE A 21 -29.37 -30.31 16.54
C ILE A 21 -28.42 -31.23 15.77
N ASP A 22 -27.53 -31.90 16.48
CA ASP A 22 -26.47 -32.77 15.96
C ASP A 22 -27.02 -34.14 15.53
N SER A 23 -28.24 -34.46 15.98
CA SER A 23 -28.99 -35.63 15.50
C SER A 23 -29.76 -35.35 14.21
N LEU A 24 -29.81 -34.10 13.71
CA LEU A 24 -30.54 -33.72 12.50
C LEU A 24 -29.82 -34.24 11.24
N TYR A 25 -30.48 -35.12 10.51
CA TYR A 25 -29.97 -35.70 9.27
C TYR A 25 -30.45 -34.96 8.01
N LYS A 26 -31.72 -34.51 7.99
CA LYS A 26 -32.32 -33.82 6.83
C LYS A 26 -33.51 -32.96 7.24
N VAL A 27 -33.71 -31.81 6.59
CA VAL A 27 -34.94 -31.00 6.74
C VAL A 27 -35.58 -30.71 5.38
N THR A 28 -36.73 -31.33 5.11
CA THR A 28 -37.49 -31.22 3.86
C THR A 28 -38.72 -30.35 4.01
N GLU A 29 -39.00 -29.50 3.01
CA GLU A 29 -40.23 -28.70 2.95
C GLU A 29 -41.40 -29.49 2.36
N GLY A 30 -42.61 -29.09 2.72
CA GLY A 30 -43.85 -29.66 2.19
C GLY A 30 -44.28 -30.94 2.90
N ARG A 31 -45.00 -31.79 2.15
CA ARG A 31 -45.66 -32.99 2.66
C ARG A 31 -44.94 -34.29 2.27
N GLN A 32 -43.61 -34.27 2.18
CA GLN A 32 -42.82 -35.35 1.56
C GLN A 32 -42.70 -36.63 2.41
N SER A 33 -43.18 -36.62 3.66
CA SER A 33 -43.11 -37.79 4.54
C SER A 33 -44.30 -38.74 4.41
N ASP A 34 -44.05 -40.00 4.77
CA ASP A 34 -45.05 -41.05 4.89
C ASP A 34 -46.23 -40.67 5.81
N ILE A 35 -46.00 -39.86 6.85
CA ILE A 35 -47.04 -39.49 7.82
C ILE A 35 -47.99 -38.46 7.22
N PHE A 36 -47.47 -37.45 6.51
CA PHE A 36 -48.29 -36.50 5.76
C PHE A 36 -49.04 -37.18 4.60
N HIS A 37 -48.46 -38.20 3.97
CA HIS A 37 -49.14 -39.00 2.96
C HIS A 37 -50.28 -39.89 3.52
N ARG A 38 -50.13 -40.45 4.73
CA ARG A 38 -51.16 -41.29 5.37
C ARG A 38 -52.37 -40.51 5.92
N HIS A 39 -52.21 -39.22 6.23
CA HIS A 39 -53.28 -38.36 6.78
C HIS A 39 -53.85 -37.36 5.77
N ALA A 40 -53.74 -37.67 4.46
CA ALA A 40 -54.05 -36.75 3.37
C ALA A 40 -55.56 -36.56 3.07
N GLU A 41 -56.39 -36.29 4.09
CA GLU A 41 -57.70 -35.64 3.91
C GLU A 41 -57.56 -34.10 4.01
N GLY A 42 -56.95 -33.53 2.97
CA GLY A 42 -57.20 -32.15 2.50
C GLY A 42 -56.70 -30.93 3.29
N ASN A 43 -56.42 -31.01 4.60
CA ASN A 43 -56.50 -29.83 5.48
C ASN A 43 -55.22 -29.00 5.78
N PHE A 44 -54.04 -29.31 5.23
CA PHE A 44 -52.80 -28.56 5.54
C PHE A 44 -52.15 -27.93 4.30
N ASP A 45 -51.88 -26.63 4.32
CA ASP A 45 -51.14 -25.92 3.26
C ASP A 45 -49.70 -26.48 3.16
N PRO A 46 -49.24 -26.99 2.00
CA PRO A 46 -47.87 -27.48 1.85
C PRO A 46 -46.80 -26.46 2.22
N SER A 47 -47.05 -25.17 2.03
CA SER A 47 -46.11 -24.10 2.35
C SER A 47 -45.97 -23.82 3.86
N CYS A 48 -46.83 -24.41 4.69
CA CYS A 48 -46.75 -24.38 6.16
C CYS A 48 -46.21 -25.70 6.75
N CYS A 49 -45.88 -26.70 5.93
CA CYS A 49 -45.43 -28.02 6.38
C CYS A 49 -43.91 -28.19 6.17
N PHE A 50 -43.26 -28.86 7.10
CA PHE A 50 -41.89 -29.36 6.93
C PHE A 50 -41.64 -30.60 7.78
N THR A 51 -40.68 -31.43 7.37
CA THR A 51 -40.28 -32.65 8.06
C THR A 51 -38.81 -32.54 8.47
N ILE A 52 -38.53 -32.87 9.72
CA ILE A 52 -37.19 -33.05 10.26
C ILE A 52 -36.91 -34.55 10.33
N TYR A 53 -35.82 -35.02 9.75
CA TYR A 53 -35.31 -36.38 9.93
C TYR A 53 -34.17 -36.36 10.95
N HIS A 54 -34.24 -37.21 11.98
CA HIS A 54 -33.25 -37.24 13.05
C HIS A 54 -32.86 -38.64 13.54
N GLY A 55 -31.67 -38.74 14.14
CA GLY A 55 -31.13 -39.93 14.78
C GLY A 55 -30.66 -41.04 13.82
N ASN A 56 -29.99 -42.05 14.38
CA ASN A 56 -29.34 -43.16 13.65
C ASN A 56 -30.30 -44.09 12.88
N HIS A 57 -31.61 -43.85 12.95
CA HIS A 57 -32.66 -44.67 12.34
C HIS A 57 -33.57 -43.88 11.38
N MET A 58 -33.20 -42.65 11.00
CA MET A 58 -33.99 -41.76 10.13
C MET A 58 -35.45 -41.56 10.62
N GLU A 59 -35.62 -41.27 11.92
CA GLU A 59 -36.94 -40.98 12.47
C GLU A 59 -37.45 -39.64 11.93
N SER A 60 -38.70 -39.57 11.48
CA SER A 60 -39.30 -38.35 10.92
C SER A 60 -40.19 -37.64 11.94
N LEU A 61 -39.85 -36.39 12.25
CA LEU A 61 -40.66 -35.43 13.01
C LEU A 61 -41.35 -34.46 12.04
N ASP A 62 -42.64 -34.67 11.85
CA ASP A 62 -43.47 -33.93 10.91
C ASP A 62 -44.16 -32.73 11.57
N LEU A 63 -43.94 -31.53 11.04
CA LEU A 63 -44.30 -30.27 11.65
C LEU A 63 -45.16 -29.40 10.72
N VAL A 64 -46.14 -28.72 11.32
CA VAL A 64 -47.03 -27.78 10.63
C VAL A 64 -47.04 -26.46 11.41
N THR A 65 -46.77 -25.35 10.73
CA THR A 65 -46.73 -24.00 11.31
C THR A 65 -48.04 -23.24 11.11
N SER A 66 -48.16 -22.09 11.77
CA SER A 66 -49.34 -21.22 11.63
C SER A 66 -49.41 -20.52 10.26
N ASN A 67 -48.26 -20.32 9.60
CA ASN A 67 -48.12 -19.62 8.34
C ASN A 67 -46.81 -20.01 7.62
N SER A 68 -46.73 -19.73 6.31
CA SER A 68 -45.62 -20.17 5.46
C SER A 68 -44.32 -19.36 5.62
N GLU A 69 -44.36 -18.21 6.30
CA GLU A 69 -43.18 -17.43 6.65
C GLU A 69 -42.50 -18.02 7.91
N GLU A 70 -43.30 -18.52 8.86
CA GLU A 70 -42.83 -19.28 10.02
C GLU A 70 -42.21 -20.62 9.62
N ALA A 71 -42.84 -21.39 8.71
CA ALA A 71 -42.25 -22.62 8.19
C ALA A 71 -40.89 -22.36 7.54
N ARG A 72 -40.80 -21.36 6.64
CA ARG A 72 -39.54 -20.95 6.03
C ARG A 72 -38.51 -20.51 7.06
N THR A 73 -38.91 -19.72 8.07
CA THR A 73 -37.99 -19.29 9.15
C THR A 73 -37.40 -20.47 9.91
N TRP A 74 -38.23 -21.46 10.27
CA TRP A 74 -37.78 -22.67 10.94
C TRP A 74 -36.88 -23.54 10.05
N VAL A 75 -37.28 -23.78 8.80
CA VAL A 75 -36.50 -24.58 7.87
C VAL A 75 -35.15 -23.94 7.56
N THR A 76 -35.10 -22.64 7.25
CA THR A 76 -33.85 -21.91 7.03
C THR A 76 -33.00 -21.91 8.29
N GLY A 77 -33.58 -21.70 9.47
CA GLY A 77 -32.87 -21.74 10.75
C GLY A 77 -32.26 -23.12 11.06
N LEU A 78 -32.97 -24.21 10.74
CA LEU A 78 -32.49 -25.57 10.97
C LEU A 78 -31.44 -26.00 9.92
N ARG A 79 -31.62 -25.67 8.64
CA ARG A 79 -30.59 -25.92 7.60
C ARG A 79 -29.32 -25.13 7.86
N TYR A 80 -29.44 -23.88 8.31
CA TYR A 80 -28.33 -23.04 8.76
C TYR A 80 -27.52 -23.69 9.88
N LEU A 81 -28.17 -24.41 10.80
CA LEU A 81 -27.50 -25.16 11.88
C LEU A 81 -26.82 -26.45 11.38
N MET A 82 -27.23 -27.01 10.24
CA MET A 82 -26.68 -28.27 9.69
C MET A 82 -25.51 -28.05 8.72
N ALA A 83 -25.37 -26.88 8.10
CA ALA A 83 -24.48 -26.64 6.95
C ALA A 83 -23.04 -26.21 7.34
N GLY A 84 -22.40 -26.91 8.28
CA GLY A 84 -21.19 -26.42 8.97
C GLY A 84 -19.88 -27.23 8.82
N ILE A 85 -19.61 -27.94 7.71
CA ILE A 85 -18.44 -28.85 7.63
C ILE A 85 -17.70 -28.81 6.27
N SER A 86 -16.49 -28.22 6.28
CA SER A 86 -15.44 -28.34 5.24
C SER A 86 -14.06 -28.60 5.87
N ASP A 87 -13.14 -29.19 5.09
CA ASP A 87 -11.93 -29.87 5.56
C ASP A 87 -10.59 -29.12 5.41
N GLU A 88 -10.47 -28.04 4.62
CA GLU A 88 -9.16 -27.38 4.42
C GLU A 88 -8.68 -26.58 5.65
N ASP A 89 -9.59 -26.03 6.46
CA ASP A 89 -9.25 -25.35 7.72
C ASP A 89 -8.75 -26.34 8.81
N SER A 90 -8.95 -27.66 8.63
CA SER A 90 -8.77 -28.67 9.68
C SER A 90 -7.35 -28.77 10.24
N LEU A 91 -6.31 -28.53 9.44
CA LEU A 91 -4.92 -28.61 9.93
C LEU A 91 -4.57 -27.44 10.87
N TRP A 92 -4.97 -26.22 10.50
CA TRP A 92 -4.76 -25.03 11.32
C TRP A 92 -5.69 -25.00 12.53
N MET A 93 -6.96 -25.43 12.39
CA MET A 93 -7.86 -25.58 13.53
C MET A 93 -7.33 -26.61 14.52
N LYS A 94 -6.76 -27.73 14.04
CA LYS A 94 -6.13 -28.74 14.90
C LYS A 94 -4.89 -28.20 15.64
N GLN A 95 -4.00 -27.50 14.94
CA GLN A 95 -2.88 -26.83 15.60
C GLN A 95 -3.37 -25.79 16.63
N THR A 96 -4.42 -25.04 16.32
CA THR A 96 -5.01 -24.04 17.22
C THR A 96 -5.63 -24.67 18.45
N PHE A 97 -6.26 -25.84 18.31
CA PHE A 97 -6.80 -26.66 19.40
C PHE A 97 -5.66 -27.20 20.29
N GLU A 98 -4.66 -27.87 19.70
CA GLU A 98 -3.47 -28.39 20.40
C GLU A 98 -2.66 -27.28 21.09
N GLU A 99 -2.67 -26.05 20.56
CA GLU A 99 -2.06 -24.88 21.20
C GLU A 99 -2.94 -24.21 22.25
N ALA A 100 -4.25 -24.45 22.25
CA ALA A 100 -5.20 -23.91 23.24
C ALA A 100 -5.32 -24.82 24.47
N ASP A 101 -5.26 -26.13 24.27
CA ASP A 101 -5.16 -27.15 25.32
C ASP A 101 -3.83 -26.93 26.08
N LYS A 102 -3.94 -26.44 27.32
CA LYS A 102 -2.76 -26.16 28.17
C LYS A 102 -2.50 -27.23 29.20
N ASN A 103 -3.48 -28.07 29.50
CA ASN A 103 -3.36 -29.13 30.49
C ASN A 103 -2.97 -30.48 29.83
N GLY A 104 -3.10 -30.60 28.51
CA GLY A 104 -2.81 -31.78 27.69
C GLY A 104 -3.86 -32.88 27.81
N ASP A 105 -5.10 -32.55 28.19
CA ASP A 105 -6.17 -33.53 28.38
C ASP A 105 -6.98 -33.86 27.11
N GLY A 106 -6.73 -33.13 26.01
CA GLY A 106 -7.40 -33.33 24.72
C GLY A 106 -8.77 -32.69 24.61
N LEU A 107 -9.14 -31.82 25.56
CA LEU A 107 -10.39 -31.06 25.60
C LEU A 107 -10.09 -29.57 25.82
N LEU A 108 -11.06 -28.69 25.54
CA LEU A 108 -10.95 -27.25 25.86
C LEU A 108 -11.99 -26.83 26.89
N ASN A 109 -11.53 -26.36 28.04
CA ASN A 109 -12.40 -25.73 29.03
C ASN A 109 -12.64 -24.25 28.73
N ILE A 110 -13.64 -23.64 29.37
CA ILE A 110 -14.04 -22.25 29.07
C ILE A 110 -12.96 -21.20 29.40
N GLU A 111 -12.08 -21.47 30.37
CA GLU A 111 -10.94 -20.61 30.70
C GLU A 111 -9.82 -20.68 29.65
N GLU A 112 -9.63 -21.84 29.00
CA GLU A 112 -8.77 -22.00 27.82
C GLU A 112 -9.36 -21.32 26.60
N ILE A 113 -10.69 -21.43 26.38
CA ILE A 113 -11.38 -20.67 25.34
C ILE A 113 -11.22 -19.15 25.53
N TYR A 114 -11.28 -18.60 26.75
CA TYR A 114 -10.98 -17.19 26.98
C TYR A 114 -9.53 -16.80 26.63
N GLN A 115 -8.56 -17.67 26.94
CA GLN A 115 -7.16 -17.45 26.58
C GLN A 115 -6.94 -17.53 25.06
N LEU A 116 -7.60 -18.49 24.40
CA LEU A 116 -7.59 -18.63 22.96
C LEU A 116 -8.19 -17.41 22.26
N LEU A 117 -9.34 -16.90 22.70
CA LEU A 117 -9.94 -15.68 22.16
C LEU A 117 -8.99 -14.48 22.25
N HIS A 118 -8.33 -14.30 23.39
CA HIS A 118 -7.34 -13.23 23.59
C HIS A 118 -6.10 -13.41 22.69
N LYS A 119 -5.69 -14.65 22.41
CA LYS A 119 -4.60 -14.96 21.47
C LYS A 119 -5.01 -14.73 20.01
N LEU A 120 -6.24 -15.11 19.64
CA LEU A 120 -6.84 -14.86 18.33
C LEU A 120 -7.22 -13.39 18.08
N ASN A 121 -6.90 -12.48 19.02
CA ASN A 121 -7.15 -11.05 18.88
C ASN A 121 -8.66 -10.71 18.87
N VAL A 122 -9.45 -11.41 19.70
CA VAL A 122 -10.91 -11.30 19.84
C VAL A 122 -11.30 -10.87 21.26
N ASN A 123 -12.04 -9.76 21.43
CA ASN A 123 -12.79 -9.51 22.66
C ASN A 123 -14.29 -9.79 22.46
N LEU A 124 -14.75 -10.93 22.97
CA LEU A 124 -16.18 -11.25 23.00
C LEU A 124 -16.73 -11.09 24.43
N PRO A 125 -17.90 -10.44 24.61
CA PRO A 125 -18.55 -10.38 25.92
C PRO A 125 -18.74 -11.78 26.50
N ARG A 126 -18.28 -12.01 27.74
CA ARG A 126 -18.32 -13.33 28.41
C ARG A 126 -19.67 -14.06 28.32
N ARG A 127 -20.79 -13.32 28.27
CA ARG A 127 -22.13 -13.88 28.06
C ARG A 127 -22.30 -14.54 26.69
N LYS A 128 -21.77 -13.93 25.62
CA LYS A 128 -21.81 -14.45 24.26
C LYS A 128 -20.85 -15.64 24.09
N VAL A 129 -19.67 -15.58 24.69
CA VAL A 129 -18.74 -16.74 24.73
C VAL A 129 -19.39 -17.94 25.41
N LYS A 130 -20.00 -17.74 26.58
CA LYS A 130 -20.76 -18.80 27.28
C LYS A 130 -21.92 -19.35 26.46
N GLN A 131 -22.62 -18.51 25.71
CA GLN A 131 -23.71 -18.96 24.83
C GLN A 131 -23.16 -19.81 23.67
N MET A 132 -22.14 -19.32 22.95
CA MET A 132 -21.50 -20.07 21.86
C MET A 132 -20.90 -21.40 22.34
N PHE A 133 -20.29 -21.40 23.53
CA PHE A 133 -19.78 -22.62 24.17
C PHE A 133 -20.93 -23.60 24.42
N GLN A 134 -22.03 -23.17 25.03
CA GLN A 134 -23.24 -23.99 25.28
C GLN A 134 -24.04 -24.39 24.03
N GLU A 135 -23.76 -23.78 22.88
CA GLU A 135 -24.36 -24.11 21.59
C GLU A 135 -23.48 -25.07 20.78
N ALA A 136 -22.21 -25.27 21.19
CA ALA A 136 -21.26 -26.22 20.60
C ALA A 136 -20.97 -27.44 21.51
N ASP A 137 -21.04 -27.27 22.83
CA ASP A 137 -21.05 -28.31 23.88
C ASP A 137 -22.36 -29.10 23.75
N THR A 138 -22.28 -30.23 23.03
CA THR A 138 -23.42 -31.04 22.56
C THR A 138 -23.35 -32.49 23.03
N ASP A 139 -22.20 -32.90 23.56
CA ASP A 139 -21.98 -34.23 24.12
C ASP A 139 -22.54 -34.40 25.56
N ASP A 140 -22.33 -35.60 26.14
CA ASP A 140 -22.77 -35.92 27.50
C ASP A 140 -21.82 -35.37 28.61
N GLN A 141 -20.68 -34.77 28.26
CA GLN A 141 -19.59 -34.30 29.15
C GLN A 141 -19.55 -32.77 29.29
N GLN A 142 -20.71 -32.19 29.59
CA GLN A 142 -20.93 -30.74 29.73
C GLN A 142 -19.84 -29.98 30.50
N GLY A 143 -19.30 -28.93 29.87
CA GLY A 143 -18.29 -28.03 30.44
C GLY A 143 -16.92 -28.04 29.74
N THR A 144 -16.76 -28.89 28.72
CA THR A 144 -15.56 -29.03 27.88
C THR A 144 -15.95 -29.16 26.41
N LEU A 145 -15.08 -28.75 25.49
CA LEU A 145 -15.26 -28.97 24.04
C LEU A 145 -14.23 -29.97 23.52
N THR A 146 -14.71 -30.97 22.79
CA THR A 146 -13.88 -31.84 21.92
C THR A 146 -13.34 -31.06 20.70
N PHE A 147 -12.51 -31.69 19.86
CA PHE A 147 -11.99 -31.04 18.64
C PHE A 147 -13.11 -30.75 17.61
N GLU A 148 -14.06 -31.66 17.51
CA GLU A 148 -15.24 -31.58 16.66
C GLU A 148 -16.15 -30.42 17.10
N GLU A 149 -16.43 -30.31 18.40
CA GLU A 149 -17.24 -29.22 18.97
C GLU A 149 -16.49 -27.87 18.95
N PHE A 150 -15.17 -27.88 19.18
CA PHE A 150 -14.33 -26.70 18.98
C PHE A 150 -14.41 -26.19 17.54
N THR A 151 -14.45 -27.09 16.56
CA THR A 151 -14.62 -26.73 15.15
C THR A 151 -15.97 -26.02 14.92
N VAL A 152 -17.05 -26.48 15.55
CA VAL A 152 -18.36 -25.79 15.53
C VAL A 152 -18.27 -24.42 16.20
N PHE A 153 -17.71 -24.33 17.41
CA PHE A 153 -17.51 -23.07 18.14
C PHE A 153 -16.71 -22.04 17.33
N TYR A 154 -15.61 -22.48 16.71
CA TYR A 154 -14.76 -21.66 15.86
C TYR A 154 -15.49 -21.16 14.61
N LYS A 155 -16.27 -22.02 13.96
CA LYS A 155 -17.12 -21.64 12.82
C LYS A 155 -18.16 -20.60 13.21
N MET A 156 -18.88 -20.79 14.33
CA MET A 156 -19.84 -19.82 14.87
C MET A 156 -19.23 -18.44 15.15
N MET A 157 -17.97 -18.41 15.61
CA MET A 157 -17.22 -17.17 15.81
C MET A 157 -16.79 -16.53 14.48
N SER A 158 -16.43 -17.35 13.50
CA SER A 158 -15.86 -16.95 12.20
C SER A 158 -16.90 -16.64 11.11
N LEU A 159 -18.19 -16.74 11.44
CA LEU A 159 -19.32 -16.45 10.54
C LEU A 159 -19.22 -15.05 9.90
N ARG A 160 -18.95 -15.05 8.59
CA ARG A 160 -18.81 -13.87 7.72
C ARG A 160 -20.16 -13.25 7.39
N ARG A 161 -20.69 -12.45 8.32
CA ARG A 161 -21.96 -11.70 8.16
C ARG A 161 -21.97 -10.79 6.94
N ASP A 162 -20.82 -10.20 6.63
CA ASP A 162 -20.58 -9.39 5.43
C ASP A 162 -20.82 -10.19 4.13
N LEU A 163 -20.25 -11.40 4.02
CA LEU A 163 -20.53 -12.28 2.88
C LEU A 163 -21.94 -12.84 2.86
N TYR A 164 -22.51 -13.16 4.02
CA TYR A 164 -23.88 -13.69 4.08
C TYR A 164 -24.89 -12.64 3.61
N LEU A 165 -24.75 -11.40 4.06
CA LEU A 165 -25.54 -10.28 3.54
C LEU A 165 -25.29 -10.03 2.05
N LEU A 166 -24.05 -10.18 1.57
CA LEU A 166 -23.72 -10.07 0.15
C LEU A 166 -24.45 -11.15 -0.67
N LEU A 167 -24.37 -12.42 -0.26
CA LEU A 167 -25.07 -13.54 -0.89
C LEU A 167 -26.57 -13.27 -0.95
N MET A 168 -27.18 -12.90 0.18
CA MET A 168 -28.62 -12.59 0.26
C MET A 168 -29.06 -11.45 -0.67
N CYS A 169 -28.20 -10.46 -0.93
CA CYS A 169 -28.48 -9.37 -1.86
C CYS A 169 -28.56 -9.83 -3.32
N PHE A 170 -27.79 -10.86 -3.70
CA PHE A 170 -27.73 -11.38 -5.09
C PHE A 170 -28.56 -12.64 -5.32
N SER A 171 -29.11 -13.24 -4.27
CA SER A 171 -29.95 -14.44 -4.30
C SER A 171 -31.45 -14.16 -4.08
N GLU A 172 -31.90 -12.92 -4.25
CA GLU A 172 -33.28 -12.49 -3.92
C GLU A 172 -33.73 -12.87 -2.48
N LYS A 173 -32.78 -12.90 -1.52
CA LYS A 173 -32.92 -13.35 -0.12
C LYS A 173 -33.02 -14.87 0.10
N LYS A 174 -32.63 -15.70 -0.87
CA LYS A 174 -32.36 -17.14 -0.64
C LYS A 174 -31.03 -17.31 0.11
N ASP A 175 -30.79 -18.51 0.64
CA ASP A 175 -29.56 -18.93 1.33
C ASP A 175 -28.47 -19.48 0.39
N HIS A 176 -28.76 -19.52 -0.91
CA HIS A 176 -27.88 -20.00 -1.98
C HIS A 176 -28.01 -19.14 -3.24
N LEU A 177 -26.97 -19.12 -4.08
CA LEU A 177 -26.98 -18.55 -5.43
C LEU A 177 -27.15 -19.66 -6.46
N THR A 178 -28.07 -19.51 -7.41
CA THR A 178 -28.07 -20.34 -8.63
C THR A 178 -26.89 -19.98 -9.54
N ALA A 179 -26.55 -20.85 -10.50
CA ALA A 179 -25.52 -20.55 -11.49
C ALA A 179 -25.78 -19.25 -12.28
N GLU A 180 -27.04 -18.89 -12.54
CA GLU A 180 -27.42 -17.64 -13.20
C GLU A 180 -27.21 -16.42 -12.29
N GLU A 181 -27.63 -16.48 -11.03
CA GLU A 181 -27.41 -15.42 -10.03
C GLU A 181 -25.92 -15.19 -9.75
N LEU A 182 -25.14 -16.28 -9.67
CA LEU A 182 -23.69 -16.22 -9.61
C LEU A 182 -23.10 -15.55 -10.86
N GLY A 183 -23.59 -15.92 -12.05
CA GLY A 183 -23.18 -15.28 -13.31
C GLY A 183 -23.44 -13.77 -13.32
N ASN A 184 -24.61 -13.36 -12.84
CA ASN A 184 -24.99 -11.96 -12.68
C ASN A 184 -24.09 -11.23 -11.66
N PHE A 185 -23.77 -11.83 -10.51
CA PHE A 185 -22.83 -11.26 -9.54
C PHE A 185 -21.42 -11.06 -10.15
N LEU A 186 -20.91 -12.06 -10.87
CA LEU A 186 -19.59 -11.99 -11.50
C LEU A 186 -19.55 -10.93 -12.61
N HIS A 187 -20.60 -10.81 -13.41
CA HIS A 187 -20.67 -9.81 -14.47
C HIS A 187 -20.92 -8.39 -13.96
N VAL A 188 -21.88 -8.22 -13.06
CA VAL A 188 -22.34 -6.89 -12.59
C VAL A 188 -21.43 -6.32 -11.51
N GLU A 189 -21.09 -7.06 -10.47
CA GLU A 189 -20.28 -6.53 -9.35
C GLU A 189 -18.78 -6.74 -9.59
N GLN A 190 -18.36 -7.97 -9.94
CA GLN A 190 -16.95 -8.27 -10.18
C GLN A 190 -16.42 -7.76 -11.54
N LYS A 191 -17.30 -7.18 -12.37
CA LYS A 191 -17.01 -6.62 -13.72
C LYS A 191 -16.31 -7.59 -14.66
N MET A 192 -16.59 -8.89 -14.53
CA MET A 192 -16.02 -9.92 -15.41
C MET A 192 -16.77 -9.94 -16.76
N SER A 193 -16.04 -9.75 -17.86
CA SER A 193 -16.65 -9.65 -19.21
C SER A 193 -16.99 -11.01 -19.84
N ASN A 194 -16.28 -12.08 -19.46
CA ASN A 194 -16.31 -13.38 -20.12
C ASN A 194 -16.87 -14.47 -19.19
N VAL A 195 -18.02 -14.20 -18.57
CA VAL A 195 -18.70 -15.15 -17.68
C VAL A 195 -19.64 -16.02 -18.51
N THR A 196 -19.43 -17.34 -18.52
CA THR A 196 -20.33 -18.31 -19.16
C THR A 196 -21.03 -19.17 -18.12
N PRO A 197 -22.20 -19.77 -18.43
CA PRO A 197 -22.88 -20.68 -17.50
C PRO A 197 -22.01 -21.86 -17.07
N GLU A 198 -21.18 -22.39 -17.97
CA GLU A 198 -20.23 -23.48 -17.69
C GLU A 198 -19.19 -23.03 -16.65
N TYR A 199 -18.64 -21.82 -16.79
CA TYR A 199 -17.69 -21.25 -15.83
C TYR A 199 -18.31 -21.06 -14.43
N CYS A 200 -19.61 -20.69 -14.36
CA CYS A 200 -20.33 -20.62 -13.10
C CYS A 200 -20.53 -22.01 -12.47
N LEU A 201 -20.84 -23.03 -13.27
CA LEU A 201 -20.94 -24.42 -12.82
C LEU A 201 -19.58 -24.98 -12.37
N ASP A 202 -18.48 -24.63 -13.04
CA ASP A 202 -17.12 -25.00 -12.62
C ASP A 202 -16.75 -24.38 -11.27
N ILE A 203 -17.14 -23.11 -11.02
CA ILE A 203 -17.01 -22.48 -9.70
C ILE A 203 -17.81 -23.25 -8.64
N ILE A 204 -19.07 -23.58 -8.93
CA ILE A 204 -19.92 -24.36 -8.00
C ILE A 204 -19.28 -25.70 -7.69
N ASN A 205 -18.95 -26.50 -8.71
CA ASN A 205 -18.35 -27.82 -8.54
C ASN A 205 -17.02 -27.80 -7.76
N LYS A 206 -16.24 -26.71 -7.89
CA LYS A 206 -14.93 -26.55 -7.25
C LYS A 206 -15.00 -26.06 -5.80
N PHE A 207 -15.88 -25.12 -5.49
CA PHE A 207 -15.87 -24.41 -4.20
C PHE A 207 -17.02 -24.79 -3.27
N GLU A 208 -18.15 -25.25 -3.81
CA GLU A 208 -19.24 -25.79 -3.00
C GLU A 208 -18.81 -27.06 -2.27
N VAL A 209 -19.31 -27.26 -1.05
CA VAL A 209 -18.92 -28.39 -0.21
C VAL A 209 -20.02 -29.45 -0.18
N SER A 210 -21.29 -29.04 -0.18
CA SER A 210 -22.43 -29.96 -0.21
C SER A 210 -22.61 -30.60 -1.59
N GLU A 211 -22.55 -31.94 -1.64
CA GLU A 211 -22.81 -32.71 -2.86
C GLU A 211 -24.26 -32.55 -3.37
N GLU A 212 -25.23 -32.28 -2.49
CA GLU A 212 -26.62 -31.95 -2.88
C GLU A 212 -26.66 -30.59 -3.61
N ASN A 213 -25.92 -29.59 -3.13
CA ASN A 213 -25.84 -28.27 -3.76
C ASN A 213 -25.14 -28.34 -5.13
N LYS A 214 -24.05 -29.13 -5.25
CA LYS A 214 -23.38 -29.39 -6.54
C LYS A 214 -24.32 -30.01 -7.57
N GLN A 215 -25.06 -31.06 -7.18
CA GLN A 215 -26.02 -31.73 -8.07
C GLN A 215 -27.15 -30.79 -8.52
N ASN A 216 -27.57 -29.88 -7.64
CA ASN A 216 -28.60 -28.87 -7.93
C ASN A 216 -28.05 -27.63 -8.68
N GLY A 217 -26.73 -27.50 -8.87
CA GLY A 217 -26.13 -26.35 -9.54
C GLY A 217 -26.27 -25.03 -8.75
N VAL A 218 -26.17 -25.10 -7.41
CA VAL A 218 -26.27 -23.94 -6.51
C VAL A 218 -25.04 -23.79 -5.62
N LEU A 219 -24.71 -22.54 -5.26
CA LEU A 219 -23.62 -22.17 -4.37
C LEU A 219 -24.18 -21.67 -3.03
N GLY A 220 -23.91 -22.39 -1.95
CA GLY A 220 -24.27 -22.00 -0.58
C GLY A 220 -23.31 -20.97 0.01
N ILE A 221 -23.57 -20.54 1.24
CA ILE A 221 -22.70 -19.57 1.95
C ILE A 221 -21.26 -20.07 2.15
N GLU A 222 -21.07 -21.37 2.39
CA GLU A 222 -19.74 -21.96 2.54
C GLU A 222 -18.97 -21.93 1.21
N GLY A 223 -19.58 -22.42 0.12
CA GLY A 223 -18.99 -22.35 -1.21
C GLY A 223 -18.72 -20.92 -1.70
N PHE A 224 -19.62 -19.99 -1.41
CA PHE A 224 -19.41 -18.57 -1.71
C PHE A 224 -18.27 -17.98 -0.86
N THR A 225 -18.13 -18.38 0.40
CA THR A 225 -17.01 -17.96 1.26
C THR A 225 -15.68 -18.48 0.75
N ASN A 226 -15.63 -19.75 0.33
CA ASN A 226 -14.44 -20.39 -0.25
C ASN A 226 -14.05 -19.74 -1.59
N TYR A 227 -15.04 -19.45 -2.45
CA TYR A 227 -14.81 -18.71 -3.70
C TYR A 227 -14.26 -17.31 -3.44
N MET A 228 -14.85 -16.56 -2.50
CA MET A 228 -14.44 -15.20 -2.18
C MET A 228 -13.07 -15.12 -1.46
N ARG A 229 -12.64 -16.20 -0.79
CA ARG A 229 -11.27 -16.37 -0.24
C ARG A 229 -10.27 -16.91 -1.27
N SER A 230 -10.70 -17.34 -2.44
CA SER A 230 -9.79 -17.90 -3.44
C SER A 230 -8.87 -16.84 -4.05
N PRO A 231 -7.70 -17.20 -4.61
CA PRO A 231 -6.80 -16.26 -5.28
C PRO A 231 -7.43 -15.50 -6.47
N VAL A 232 -8.58 -15.97 -7.00
CA VAL A 232 -9.34 -15.28 -8.06
C VAL A 232 -9.99 -13.98 -7.54
N CYS A 233 -10.20 -13.90 -6.22
CA CYS A 233 -10.80 -12.77 -5.51
C CYS A 233 -9.76 -11.87 -4.79
N ASP A 234 -8.46 -12.09 -5.00
CA ASP A 234 -7.43 -11.12 -4.62
C ASP A 234 -7.66 -9.78 -5.35
N VAL A 235 -7.31 -8.69 -4.68
CA VAL A 235 -7.32 -7.32 -5.23
C VAL A 235 -6.38 -7.13 -6.42
N PHE A 236 -5.32 -7.93 -6.52
CA PHE A 236 -4.34 -7.90 -7.61
C PHE A 236 -4.83 -8.68 -8.82
N ASN A 237 -4.81 -8.05 -10.01
CA ASN A 237 -5.18 -8.69 -11.27
C ASN A 237 -4.27 -9.90 -11.56
N PRO A 238 -4.78 -11.15 -11.57
CA PRO A 238 -3.96 -12.34 -11.79
C PRO A 238 -3.32 -12.37 -13.18
N GLN A 239 -3.87 -11.66 -14.18
CA GLN A 239 -3.25 -11.53 -15.51
C GLN A 239 -1.93 -10.75 -15.47
N HIS A 240 -1.68 -9.98 -14.41
CA HIS A 240 -0.44 -9.22 -14.25
C HIS A 240 0.70 -10.03 -13.62
N ASN A 241 0.45 -11.30 -13.26
CA ASN A 241 1.49 -12.28 -12.94
C ASN A 241 2.29 -12.72 -14.18
N ASP A 242 1.75 -12.46 -15.38
CA ASP A 242 2.42 -12.68 -16.66
C ASP A 242 2.78 -11.33 -17.33
N VAL A 243 3.65 -11.40 -18.34
CA VAL A 243 4.03 -10.24 -19.16
C VAL A 243 2.83 -9.80 -20.00
N ASN A 244 2.30 -8.61 -19.72
CA ASN A 244 1.08 -8.06 -20.31
C ASN A 244 1.29 -6.73 -21.04
N GLN A 245 2.48 -6.12 -20.92
CA GLN A 245 2.81 -4.83 -21.52
C GLN A 245 3.58 -4.99 -22.83
N ASP A 246 3.56 -3.95 -23.67
CA ASP A 246 4.41 -3.88 -24.87
C ASP A 246 5.90 -3.88 -24.46
N MET A 247 6.64 -4.89 -24.90
CA MET A 247 8.07 -5.10 -24.62
C MET A 247 8.99 -4.74 -25.81
N ASP A 248 8.43 -4.08 -26.84
CA ASP A 248 9.12 -3.68 -28.08
C ASP A 248 9.40 -2.18 -28.20
N GLN A 249 9.07 -1.38 -27.18
CA GLN A 249 9.51 0.02 -27.11
C GLN A 249 11.02 0.12 -26.80
N PRO A 250 11.69 1.26 -27.08
CA PRO A 250 13.06 1.50 -26.65
C PRO A 250 13.25 1.42 -25.13
N LEU A 251 14.41 0.94 -24.64
CA LEU A 251 14.72 0.85 -23.20
C LEU A 251 14.45 2.14 -22.39
N CYS A 252 14.64 3.33 -22.98
CA CYS A 252 14.36 4.59 -22.29
C CYS A 252 12.88 4.81 -21.96
N ASN A 253 11.96 4.03 -22.54
CA ASN A 253 10.53 4.07 -22.28
C ASN A 253 10.08 3.18 -21.11
N TYR A 254 10.99 2.47 -20.42
CA TYR A 254 10.63 1.62 -19.27
C TYR A 254 11.19 2.18 -17.96
N PHE A 255 10.46 1.99 -16.87
CA PHE A 255 11.04 1.89 -15.55
C PHE A 255 11.74 0.54 -15.43
N ILE A 256 12.91 0.49 -14.79
CA ILE A 256 13.75 -0.71 -14.72
C ILE A 256 14.12 -0.97 -13.25
N ALA A 257 13.76 -2.15 -12.74
CA ALA A 257 14.05 -2.57 -11.37
C ALA A 257 15.56 -2.57 -11.14
N SER A 258 16.03 -1.74 -10.22
CA SER A 258 17.45 -1.41 -10.07
C SER A 258 17.92 -1.50 -8.63
N SER A 259 19.07 -2.13 -8.42
CA SER A 259 19.75 -2.28 -7.13
C SER A 259 20.97 -1.36 -7.04
N HIS A 260 21.24 -0.88 -5.83
CA HIS A 260 22.44 -0.15 -5.43
C HIS A 260 23.29 -1.03 -4.50
N ASN A 261 24.62 -1.00 -4.65
CA ASN A 261 25.59 -1.77 -3.88
C ASN A 261 25.15 -3.23 -3.64
N THR A 262 24.74 -3.91 -4.72
CA THR A 262 24.01 -5.19 -4.72
C THR A 262 24.68 -6.30 -3.90
N TYR A 263 25.99 -6.23 -3.71
CA TYR A 263 26.76 -7.20 -2.92
C TYR A 263 26.52 -7.12 -1.40
N LEU A 264 26.05 -6.00 -0.85
CA LEU A 264 25.93 -5.78 0.61
C LEU A 264 24.70 -6.45 1.23
N THR A 265 24.88 -7.11 2.38
CA THR A 265 23.79 -7.72 3.16
C THR A 265 23.23 -6.81 4.27
N GLY A 266 23.75 -5.60 4.45
CA GLY A 266 23.34 -4.69 5.53
C GLY A 266 23.78 -3.25 5.30
N ASP A 267 24.31 -2.61 6.35
CA ASP A 267 24.83 -1.25 6.36
C ASP A 267 26.02 -1.04 5.39
N GLN A 268 26.31 0.22 5.05
CA GLN A 268 27.32 0.58 4.05
C GLN A 268 28.77 0.52 4.57
N LEU A 269 29.04 0.38 5.88
CA LEU A 269 30.40 0.56 6.43
C LEU A 269 31.01 -0.71 7.05
N LEU A 270 30.21 -1.59 7.65
CA LEU A 270 30.64 -2.76 8.41
C LEU A 270 30.05 -4.08 7.91
N SER A 271 28.99 -4.05 7.10
CA SER A 271 28.26 -5.26 6.72
C SER A 271 29.03 -6.21 5.78
N HIS A 272 28.48 -7.41 5.59
CA HIS A 272 29.09 -8.42 4.74
C HIS A 272 28.72 -8.22 3.26
N SER A 273 29.71 -8.36 2.40
CA SER A 273 29.49 -8.60 0.97
C SER A 273 29.28 -10.09 0.72
N LYS A 274 28.26 -10.47 -0.04
CA LYS A 274 27.98 -11.86 -0.45
C LYS A 274 27.60 -11.95 -1.93
N THR A 275 27.99 -13.05 -2.57
CA THR A 275 27.58 -13.40 -3.94
C THR A 275 26.09 -13.73 -4.01
N ASP A 276 25.54 -14.39 -2.99
CA ASP A 276 24.13 -14.80 -2.94
C ASP A 276 23.14 -13.63 -3.06
N MET A 277 23.55 -12.42 -2.68
CA MET A 277 22.72 -11.22 -2.86
C MET A 277 22.39 -10.96 -4.33
N TYR A 278 23.32 -11.20 -5.25
CA TYR A 278 23.05 -11.09 -6.69
C TYR A 278 22.02 -12.12 -7.14
N ALA A 279 22.10 -13.36 -6.64
CA ALA A 279 21.13 -14.39 -6.94
C ALA A 279 19.72 -14.01 -6.45
N TRP A 280 19.61 -13.58 -5.19
CA TRP A 280 18.35 -13.16 -4.58
C TRP A 280 17.73 -11.94 -5.29
N VAL A 281 18.53 -10.89 -5.53
CA VAL A 281 18.07 -9.66 -6.20
C VAL A 281 17.63 -9.93 -7.64
N LEU A 282 18.35 -10.77 -8.40
CA LEU A 282 17.96 -11.15 -9.76
C LEU A 282 16.69 -12.01 -9.79
N GLN A 283 16.52 -12.93 -8.82
CA GLN A 283 15.32 -13.76 -8.67
C GLN A 283 14.09 -12.94 -8.23
N ALA A 284 14.29 -11.86 -7.46
CA ALA A 284 13.25 -10.88 -7.13
C ALA A 284 12.85 -9.95 -8.30
N GLY A 285 13.26 -10.28 -9.53
CA GLY A 285 12.91 -9.53 -10.74
C GLY A 285 13.76 -8.28 -11.00
N CYS A 286 14.80 -8.00 -10.20
CA CYS A 286 15.70 -6.87 -10.48
C CYS A 286 16.47 -7.09 -11.79
N ARG A 287 16.64 -6.02 -12.59
CA ARG A 287 17.26 -6.06 -13.93
C ARG A 287 18.44 -5.10 -14.08
N CYS A 288 18.77 -4.30 -13.08
CA CYS A 288 20.03 -3.56 -13.02
C CYS A 288 20.74 -3.82 -11.68
N VAL A 289 21.95 -4.38 -11.71
CA VAL A 289 22.75 -4.71 -10.52
C VAL A 289 24.11 -4.01 -10.56
N GLU A 290 24.71 -3.77 -9.40
CA GLU A 290 25.93 -2.97 -9.22
C GLU A 290 27.10 -3.79 -8.70
N VAL A 291 28.29 -3.58 -9.27
CA VAL A 291 29.53 -4.30 -8.93
C VAL A 291 30.69 -3.32 -8.81
N ASP A 292 31.10 -3.07 -7.57
CA ASP A 292 32.21 -2.16 -7.22
C ASP A 292 33.54 -2.90 -7.27
N CYS A 293 34.26 -2.74 -8.37
CA CYS A 293 35.51 -3.45 -8.65
C CYS A 293 36.72 -2.71 -8.09
N TRP A 294 37.49 -3.39 -7.24
CA TRP A 294 38.71 -2.89 -6.60
C TRP A 294 39.88 -3.86 -6.80
N ASP A 295 41.10 -3.32 -6.80
CA ASP A 295 42.32 -4.12 -6.88
C ASP A 295 42.44 -5.12 -5.72
N GLY A 296 42.57 -6.41 -6.06
CA GLY A 296 42.76 -7.49 -5.10
C GLY A 296 44.17 -8.09 -5.07
N PRO A 297 44.41 -9.05 -4.15
CA PRO A 297 45.66 -9.80 -4.05
C PRO A 297 45.89 -10.67 -5.31
N ASP A 298 47.14 -11.04 -5.55
CA ASP A 298 47.57 -11.91 -6.65
C ASP A 298 47.12 -11.43 -8.06
N GLY A 299 46.77 -10.15 -8.14
CA GLY A 299 46.24 -9.52 -9.34
C GLY A 299 44.80 -9.96 -9.70
N GLU A 300 44.02 -10.57 -8.81
CA GLU A 300 42.60 -10.87 -9.07
C GLU A 300 41.70 -9.73 -8.59
N PRO A 301 40.74 -9.26 -9.42
CA PRO A 301 39.80 -8.21 -9.03
C PRO A 301 38.83 -8.67 -7.94
N MET A 302 38.55 -7.76 -7.00
CA MET A 302 37.67 -7.99 -5.84
C MET A 302 36.50 -7.02 -5.85
N VAL A 303 35.41 -7.41 -5.18
CA VAL A 303 34.22 -6.58 -4.98
C VAL A 303 34.09 -6.24 -3.50
N GLN A 304 33.97 -4.94 -3.20
CA GLN A 304 33.92 -4.36 -1.85
C GLN A 304 33.37 -2.92 -1.94
N HIS A 305 32.85 -2.37 -0.84
CA HIS A 305 32.59 -0.93 -0.77
C HIS A 305 33.88 -0.17 -0.39
N GLY A 306 34.28 0.80 -1.22
CA GLY A 306 35.56 1.51 -1.12
C GLY A 306 35.80 2.21 0.22
N TYR A 307 37.02 2.09 0.77
CA TYR A 307 37.44 2.77 2.02
C TYR A 307 36.58 2.45 3.27
N THR A 308 35.91 1.30 3.29
CA THR A 308 35.08 0.80 4.40
C THR A 308 35.71 -0.43 5.11
N LEU A 309 34.99 -1.01 6.08
CA LEU A 309 35.33 -2.30 6.70
C LEU A 309 34.44 -3.45 6.19
N THR A 310 33.69 -3.25 5.10
CA THR A 310 32.86 -4.31 4.50
C THR A 310 33.72 -5.50 4.04
N SER A 311 33.17 -6.72 4.11
CA SER A 311 33.92 -7.91 3.64
C SER A 311 34.08 -7.88 2.12
N LYS A 312 35.05 -8.64 1.60
CA LYS A 312 35.40 -8.67 0.18
C LYS A 312 35.02 -10.00 -0.44
N ILE A 313 34.52 -9.99 -1.68
CA ILE A 313 34.23 -11.19 -2.47
C ILE A 313 34.99 -11.12 -3.81
N THR A 314 35.30 -12.26 -4.43
CA THR A 314 36.03 -12.25 -5.71
C THR A 314 35.09 -11.83 -6.85
N PHE A 315 35.59 -10.99 -7.76
CA PHE A 315 34.82 -10.56 -8.94
C PHE A 315 34.36 -11.77 -9.78
N LYS A 316 35.25 -12.74 -9.98
CA LYS A 316 34.93 -13.98 -10.71
C LYS A 316 33.69 -14.69 -10.16
N SER A 317 33.61 -14.88 -8.84
CA SER A 317 32.47 -15.58 -8.21
C SER A 317 31.16 -14.78 -8.31
N VAL A 318 31.22 -13.45 -8.28
CA VAL A 318 30.07 -12.58 -8.56
C VAL A 318 29.57 -12.79 -10.00
N ILE A 319 30.46 -12.76 -11.00
CA ILE A 319 30.10 -12.95 -12.41
C ILE A 319 29.57 -14.36 -12.68
N GLU A 320 30.18 -15.40 -12.10
CA GLU A 320 29.66 -16.78 -12.15
C GLU A 320 28.24 -16.89 -11.55
N THR A 321 27.98 -16.19 -10.45
CA THR A 321 26.66 -16.17 -9.80
C THR A 321 25.61 -15.46 -10.68
N ILE A 322 25.94 -14.28 -11.22
CA ILE A 322 25.07 -13.56 -12.17
C ILE A 322 24.80 -14.42 -13.41
N ASN A 323 25.82 -15.08 -13.97
CA ASN A 323 25.70 -15.91 -15.17
C ASN A 323 24.71 -17.08 -14.98
N LYS A 324 24.67 -17.64 -13.77
CA LYS A 324 23.77 -18.72 -13.36
C LYS A 324 22.34 -18.25 -13.12
N TYR A 325 22.14 -17.09 -12.48
CA TYR A 325 20.82 -16.67 -11.98
C TYR A 325 20.12 -15.57 -12.80
N ALA A 326 20.81 -14.86 -13.69
CA ALA A 326 20.25 -13.73 -14.44
C ALA A 326 18.94 -14.06 -15.17
N PHE A 327 18.86 -15.25 -15.79
CA PHE A 327 17.77 -15.61 -16.70
C PHE A 327 16.95 -16.84 -16.28
N VAL A 328 16.99 -17.24 -15.00
CA VAL A 328 16.31 -18.48 -14.53
C VAL A 328 14.78 -18.36 -14.58
N ASN A 329 14.24 -17.25 -14.08
CA ASN A 329 12.79 -16.99 -14.02
C ASN A 329 12.39 -15.76 -14.87
N ASN A 330 13.29 -15.20 -15.67
CA ASN A 330 13.09 -13.92 -16.35
C ASN A 330 14.04 -13.76 -17.54
N GLU A 331 13.52 -13.76 -18.77
CA GLU A 331 14.33 -13.69 -20.00
C GLU A 331 14.87 -12.30 -20.33
N PHE A 332 14.36 -11.23 -19.71
CA PHE A 332 14.65 -9.85 -20.11
C PHE A 332 16.05 -9.38 -19.68
N PRO A 333 16.68 -8.48 -20.45
CA PRO A 333 18.09 -8.10 -20.29
C PRO A 333 18.45 -7.61 -18.90
N VAL A 334 19.69 -7.92 -18.49
CA VAL A 334 20.29 -7.45 -17.23
C VAL A 334 21.35 -6.40 -17.51
N ILE A 335 21.28 -5.26 -16.83
CA ILE A 335 22.30 -4.21 -16.87
C ILE A 335 23.26 -4.41 -15.70
N LEU A 336 24.55 -4.56 -16.00
CA LEU A 336 25.63 -4.66 -15.03
C LEU A 336 26.32 -3.30 -14.88
N SER A 337 26.01 -2.56 -13.82
CA SER A 337 26.66 -1.29 -13.47
C SER A 337 28.02 -1.57 -12.82
N ILE A 338 29.08 -1.46 -13.60
CA ILE A 338 30.46 -1.62 -13.11
C ILE A 338 30.97 -0.26 -12.63
N GLU A 339 31.24 -0.16 -11.33
CA GLU A 339 32.07 0.91 -10.77
C GLU A 339 33.51 0.39 -10.71
N ASN A 340 34.45 1.06 -11.40
CA ASN A 340 35.79 0.55 -11.64
C ASN A 340 36.88 1.40 -10.97
N HIS A 341 37.48 0.84 -9.92
CA HIS A 341 38.63 1.38 -9.18
C HIS A 341 39.92 0.56 -9.38
N CYS A 342 39.92 -0.38 -10.33
CA CYS A 342 41.04 -1.27 -10.62
C CYS A 342 42.13 -0.62 -11.48
N ASN A 343 43.38 -1.07 -11.33
CA ASN A 343 44.46 -0.75 -12.26
C ASN A 343 44.27 -1.46 -13.62
N ILE A 344 44.98 -1.01 -14.65
CA ILE A 344 44.84 -1.50 -16.03
C ILE A 344 45.02 -3.02 -16.18
N GLN A 345 45.93 -3.65 -15.41
CA GLN A 345 46.13 -5.10 -15.50
C GLN A 345 44.91 -5.87 -14.94
N GLN A 346 44.34 -5.40 -13.82
CA GLN A 346 43.13 -6.00 -13.27
C GLN A 346 41.88 -5.64 -14.11
N GLN A 347 41.82 -4.47 -14.76
CA GLN A 347 40.78 -4.16 -15.74
C GLN A 347 40.78 -5.10 -16.96
N LYS A 348 41.96 -5.50 -17.45
CA LYS A 348 42.07 -6.51 -18.51
C LYS A 348 41.54 -7.87 -18.03
N LYS A 349 41.82 -8.28 -16.78
CA LYS A 349 41.22 -9.48 -16.18
C LYS A 349 39.71 -9.38 -15.96
N ILE A 350 39.18 -8.22 -15.58
CA ILE A 350 37.72 -7.98 -15.50
C ILE A 350 37.08 -8.25 -16.87
N ALA A 351 37.63 -7.66 -17.94
CA ALA A 351 37.15 -7.86 -19.29
C ALA A 351 37.30 -9.33 -19.77
N GLN A 352 38.38 -10.01 -19.39
CA GLN A 352 38.58 -11.43 -19.65
C GLN A 352 37.52 -12.30 -18.95
N HIS A 353 37.35 -12.16 -17.63
CA HIS A 353 36.34 -12.90 -16.85
C HIS A 353 34.93 -12.66 -17.39
N LEU A 354 34.57 -11.43 -17.76
CA LEU A 354 33.29 -11.12 -18.40
C LEU A 354 33.11 -11.88 -19.72
N LYS A 355 34.09 -11.81 -20.63
CA LYS A 355 34.05 -12.50 -21.94
C LYS A 355 33.98 -14.02 -21.80
N GLU A 356 34.79 -14.61 -20.90
CA GLU A 356 34.87 -16.06 -20.69
C GLU A 356 33.61 -16.63 -20.01
N ILE A 357 33.04 -15.93 -19.03
CA ILE A 357 31.94 -16.47 -18.21
C ILE A 357 30.58 -16.20 -18.86
N PHE A 358 30.35 -15.01 -19.40
CA PHE A 358 29.07 -14.66 -20.01
C PHE A 358 28.95 -15.06 -21.48
N GLY A 359 30.06 -15.16 -22.22
CA GLY A 359 30.08 -15.63 -23.61
C GLY A 359 29.08 -14.90 -24.52
N ASP A 360 28.17 -15.68 -25.12
CA ASP A 360 27.12 -15.23 -26.03
C ASP A 360 26.11 -14.24 -25.41
N LYS A 361 26.00 -14.20 -24.08
CA LYS A 361 25.14 -13.25 -23.35
C LYS A 361 25.66 -11.81 -23.45
N LEU A 362 26.94 -11.60 -23.77
CA LEU A 362 27.50 -10.26 -24.04
C LEU A 362 27.37 -9.82 -25.50
N ASP A 363 27.11 -10.75 -26.43
CA ASP A 363 27.00 -10.39 -27.85
C ASP A 363 25.67 -9.68 -28.13
N VAL A 364 25.75 -8.38 -28.38
CA VAL A 364 24.62 -7.51 -28.72
C VAL A 364 24.68 -7.00 -30.16
N GLY A 365 25.52 -7.60 -31.01
CA GLY A 365 25.78 -7.16 -32.38
C GLY A 365 24.52 -7.10 -33.26
N GLU A 366 23.60 -8.06 -33.12
CA GLU A 366 22.34 -8.07 -33.85
C GLU A 366 21.43 -6.86 -33.52
N ALA A 367 21.41 -6.45 -32.25
CA ALA A 367 20.65 -5.29 -31.80
C ALA A 367 21.27 -3.96 -32.27
N LEU A 368 22.59 -3.93 -32.48
CA LEU A 368 23.33 -2.75 -32.97
C LEU A 368 22.97 -2.37 -34.41
N ASN A 369 22.49 -3.33 -35.21
CA ASN A 369 22.15 -3.13 -36.63
C ASN A 369 20.78 -2.45 -36.85
N LYS A 370 20.08 -2.04 -35.78
CA LYS A 370 18.81 -1.29 -35.84
C LYS A 370 19.05 0.23 -35.87
N ASP A 371 18.00 1.05 -35.77
CA ASP A 371 18.08 2.52 -35.85
C ASP A 371 19.09 3.09 -34.83
N PRO A 372 20.22 3.68 -35.27
CA PRO A 372 21.28 4.16 -34.37
C PRO A 372 20.88 5.38 -33.52
N LYS A 373 19.65 5.89 -33.70
CA LYS A 373 19.08 7.01 -32.94
C LYS A 373 18.21 6.59 -31.76
N GLN A 374 18.00 5.28 -31.56
CA GLN A 374 17.14 4.76 -30.50
C GLN A 374 17.83 3.63 -29.74
N LEU A 375 17.46 3.47 -28.48
CA LEU A 375 17.86 2.29 -27.70
C LEU A 375 17.08 1.06 -28.21
N PRO A 376 17.67 -0.14 -28.19
CA PRO A 376 16.95 -1.39 -28.47
C PRO A 376 15.81 -1.64 -27.46
N SER A 377 14.92 -2.57 -27.79
CA SER A 377 13.82 -3.00 -26.92
C SER A 377 14.24 -4.12 -25.96
N PRO A 378 13.57 -4.26 -24.79
CA PRO A 378 13.73 -5.43 -23.92
C PRO A 378 13.57 -6.77 -24.67
N ASN A 379 12.57 -6.90 -25.54
CA ASN A 379 12.37 -8.11 -26.37
C ASN A 379 13.58 -8.41 -27.26
N SER A 380 14.17 -7.38 -27.89
CA SER A 380 15.34 -7.54 -28.77
C SER A 380 16.66 -7.84 -28.05
N LEU A 381 16.65 -7.85 -26.72
CA LEU A 381 17.81 -8.09 -25.87
C LEU A 381 17.57 -9.24 -24.86
N LYS A 382 16.58 -10.12 -25.11
CA LYS A 382 16.35 -11.30 -24.28
C LYS A 382 17.63 -12.15 -24.15
N GLY A 383 17.92 -12.60 -22.93
CA GLY A 383 19.13 -13.36 -22.59
C GLY A 383 20.44 -12.56 -22.61
N LYS A 384 20.41 -11.24 -22.83
CA LYS A 384 21.63 -10.41 -22.95
C LYS A 384 21.96 -9.63 -21.68
N ILE A 385 23.26 -9.47 -21.43
CA ILE A 385 23.83 -8.71 -20.32
C ILE A 385 24.49 -7.45 -20.89
N LEU A 386 24.03 -6.28 -20.47
CA LEU A 386 24.56 -4.99 -20.90
C LEU A 386 25.57 -4.47 -19.87
N ILE A 387 26.81 -4.19 -20.30
CA ILE A 387 27.80 -3.57 -19.42
C ILE A 387 27.59 -2.06 -19.39
N LYS A 388 27.17 -1.53 -18.24
CA LYS A 388 27.21 -0.09 -17.94
C LYS A 388 28.58 0.24 -17.35
N GLY A 389 29.34 1.05 -18.09
CA GLY A 389 30.70 1.46 -17.73
C GLY A 389 31.12 2.69 -18.52
N LYS A 390 32.35 3.16 -18.31
CA LYS A 390 32.94 4.27 -19.08
C LYS A 390 33.50 3.75 -20.40
N ARG A 391 33.44 4.54 -21.47
CA ARG A 391 34.01 4.20 -22.79
C ARG A 391 35.13 5.16 -23.18
N LEU A 392 36.17 4.65 -23.85
CA LEU A 392 37.25 5.45 -24.41
C LEU A 392 36.71 6.40 -25.51
N PRO A 393 37.25 7.64 -25.63
CA PRO A 393 36.79 8.58 -26.64
C PRO A 393 37.05 8.09 -28.08
N PRO A 394 36.15 8.35 -29.04
CA PRO A 394 36.26 7.83 -30.41
C PRO A 394 37.40 8.45 -31.25
N TYR A 395 38.08 9.48 -30.74
CA TYR A 395 39.26 10.08 -31.37
C TYR A 395 40.58 9.38 -31.01
N LEU A 396 40.57 8.43 -30.06
CA LEU A 396 41.75 7.63 -29.72
C LEU A 396 42.06 6.67 -30.89
N SER A 397 43.34 6.49 -31.26
CA SER A 397 43.72 5.54 -32.33
C SER A 397 43.16 4.15 -32.04
N ALA A 398 42.83 3.37 -33.07
CA ALA A 398 42.40 1.98 -32.92
C ALA A 398 43.42 1.14 -32.14
N ASP A 399 44.71 1.45 -32.29
CA ASP A 399 45.84 0.72 -31.69
C ASP A 399 46.14 1.11 -30.23
N ALA A 400 45.44 2.10 -29.66
CA ALA A 400 45.73 2.60 -28.31
C ALA A 400 45.06 1.73 -27.22
N GLU A 401 45.81 0.85 -26.57
CA GLU A 401 45.31 -0.09 -25.56
C GLU A 401 44.73 0.55 -24.28
N GLU A 402 45.15 1.77 -23.93
CA GLU A 402 44.66 2.51 -22.77
C GLU A 402 44.42 3.99 -23.10
N GLY A 403 43.57 4.65 -22.32
CA GLY A 403 43.34 6.09 -22.38
C GLY A 403 42.76 6.66 -21.09
N GLU A 404 42.68 7.99 -21.00
CA GLU A 404 42.08 8.67 -19.85
C GLU A 404 40.58 8.94 -20.07
N VAL A 405 39.79 8.67 -19.02
CA VAL A 405 38.36 9.03 -18.94
C VAL A 405 38.09 9.83 -17.68
N SER A 406 36.98 10.57 -17.65
CA SER A 406 36.58 11.37 -16.48
C SER A 406 36.31 10.49 -15.26
N ASP A 407 36.54 11.05 -14.08
CA ASP A 407 36.26 10.43 -12.77
C ASP A 407 35.33 11.33 -11.93
N ASP A 408 34.34 11.93 -12.61
CA ASP A 408 33.30 12.82 -12.03
C ASP A 408 31.97 12.05 -11.82
N ASP A 409 31.95 10.78 -12.24
CA ASP A 409 30.79 9.88 -12.40
C ASP A 409 30.94 8.52 -11.70
N SER A 410 32.00 8.35 -10.90
CA SER A 410 32.10 7.31 -9.86
C SER A 410 31.26 7.72 -8.64
N ALA A 411 30.57 6.78 -8.01
CA ALA A 411 29.77 7.01 -6.80
C ALA A 411 30.63 7.28 -5.55
N ASP A 412 31.96 7.18 -5.68
CA ASP A 412 33.04 7.47 -4.74
C ASP A 412 33.08 8.90 -4.14
N GLU A 413 31.96 9.63 -4.20
CA GLU A 413 31.62 10.89 -3.51
C GLU A 413 31.47 10.75 -1.98
N ILE A 414 31.92 9.64 -1.40
CA ILE A 414 32.26 9.53 0.02
C ILE A 414 33.20 10.70 0.34
N GLU A 415 32.74 11.72 1.08
CA GLU A 415 33.58 12.90 1.31
C GLU A 415 34.88 12.51 2.04
N ASP A 416 35.92 13.33 1.94
CA ASP A 416 37.22 13.09 2.60
C ASP A 416 37.12 12.88 4.11
N ASP A 417 36.00 13.29 4.72
CA ASP A 417 35.65 13.10 6.12
C ASP A 417 34.98 11.74 6.40
N PHE A 418 34.47 11.02 5.40
CA PHE A 418 33.91 9.66 5.55
C PHE A 418 34.93 8.56 5.24
N LYS A 419 35.87 8.78 4.31
CA LYS A 419 36.89 7.78 3.95
C LYS A 419 37.77 7.40 5.15
N LEU A 420 37.94 6.10 5.41
CA LEU A 420 38.90 5.60 6.40
C LEU A 420 40.34 5.81 5.91
N LYS A 421 40.91 6.97 6.24
CA LYS A 421 42.31 7.31 5.94
C LYS A 421 43.24 6.39 6.72
N ASN A 422 44.02 5.57 6.00
CA ASN A 422 45.13 4.77 6.53
C ASN A 422 46.28 5.68 7.02
N SER A 423 46.07 6.34 8.17
CA SER A 423 47.00 7.30 8.76
C SER A 423 47.45 6.88 10.15
N MET A 424 47.91 5.62 10.28
CA MET A 424 48.49 5.06 11.52
C MET A 424 49.82 4.35 11.25
N SER A 425 50.79 5.04 10.64
CA SER A 425 52.19 4.73 10.92
C SER A 425 52.52 5.22 12.35
N ASN A 426 52.12 4.43 13.35
CA ASN A 426 52.68 4.36 14.73
C ASN A 426 51.70 3.64 15.68
N GLY A 427 51.81 2.31 15.78
CA GLY A 427 51.61 1.55 17.03
C GLY A 427 50.35 1.73 17.88
N SER A 428 49.21 2.16 17.34
CA SER A 428 47.93 2.15 18.07
C SER A 428 47.35 0.74 18.15
N SER A 429 46.81 0.33 19.30
CA SER A 429 46.18 -0.99 19.43
C SER A 429 44.89 -1.08 18.61
N GLN A 430 44.64 -2.26 18.02
CA GLN A 430 43.52 -2.53 17.11
C GLN A 430 42.16 -2.08 17.67
N HIS A 431 41.92 -2.29 18.97
CA HIS A 431 40.71 -1.84 19.68
C HIS A 431 40.54 -0.32 19.76
N GLN A 432 41.60 0.49 19.77
CA GLN A 432 41.49 1.94 19.78
C GLN A 432 41.01 2.48 18.42
N VAL A 433 41.53 1.90 17.33
CA VAL A 433 41.06 2.18 15.97
C VAL A 433 39.59 1.77 15.83
N GLU A 434 39.25 0.55 16.23
CA GLU A 434 37.87 0.05 16.19
C GLU A 434 36.90 0.92 17.02
N SER A 435 37.29 1.34 18.23
CA SER A 435 36.47 2.24 19.07
C SER A 435 36.28 3.62 18.44
N HIS A 436 37.30 4.16 17.75
CA HIS A 436 37.17 5.43 17.03
C HIS A 436 36.22 5.31 15.83
N ILE A 437 36.30 4.21 15.08
CA ILE A 437 35.42 3.93 13.94
C ILE A 437 33.97 3.78 14.42
N ARG A 438 33.70 2.98 15.46
CA ARG A 438 32.36 2.82 16.05
C ARG A 438 31.76 4.16 16.52
N LYS A 439 32.55 5.01 17.22
CA LYS A 439 32.08 6.34 17.66
C LYS A 439 31.79 7.30 16.50
N LYS A 440 32.56 7.20 15.41
CA LYS A 440 32.33 8.00 14.21
C LYS A 440 31.07 7.52 13.48
N LEU A 441 30.91 6.21 13.31
CA LEU A 441 29.68 5.58 12.81
C LEU A 441 28.46 6.03 13.62
N ASP A 442 28.47 5.95 14.95
CA ASP A 442 27.37 6.40 15.83
C ASP A 442 27.00 7.89 15.61
N SER A 443 27.98 8.73 15.29
CA SER A 443 27.74 10.15 14.98
C SER A 443 27.09 10.34 13.62
N LEU A 444 27.53 9.59 12.62
CA LEU A 444 27.02 9.69 11.25
C LEU A 444 25.64 9.03 11.09
N MET A 445 25.37 7.94 11.81
CA MET A 445 24.03 7.33 11.91
C MET A 445 23.02 8.34 12.48
N LYS A 446 23.41 9.12 13.50
CA LYS A 446 22.55 10.19 14.05
C LYS A 446 22.34 11.35 13.07
N GLU A 447 23.27 11.59 12.16
CA GLU A 447 23.13 12.61 11.11
C GLU A 447 22.19 12.13 9.99
N SER A 448 22.31 10.86 9.56
CA SER A 448 21.41 10.25 8.57
C SER A 448 19.94 10.32 8.98
N GLN A 449 19.63 9.97 10.24
CA GLN A 449 18.28 10.00 10.83
C GLN A 449 17.64 11.40 10.92
N ILE A 450 18.42 12.48 10.74
CA ILE A 450 17.88 13.85 10.72
C ILE A 450 17.27 14.16 9.34
N GLY A 451 17.82 13.60 8.26
CA GLY A 451 17.30 13.81 6.90
C GLY A 451 15.93 13.15 6.67
N ASP A 452 15.74 11.91 7.13
CA ASP A 452 14.51 11.13 6.85
C ASP A 452 13.24 11.71 7.50
N LYS A 453 13.40 12.57 8.51
CA LYS A 453 12.28 13.32 9.12
C LYS A 453 11.73 14.41 8.19
N GLU A 454 12.49 14.91 7.22
CA GLU A 454 11.97 15.90 6.26
C GLU A 454 11.11 15.26 5.14
N ASP A 455 11.37 13.99 4.81
CA ASP A 455 10.65 13.26 3.76
C ASP A 455 9.37 12.57 4.26
N THR A 456 9.36 12.08 5.50
CA THR A 456 8.22 11.31 6.05
C THR A 456 6.92 12.14 6.14
N ASP A 457 7.02 13.42 6.54
CA ASP A 457 5.87 14.35 6.64
C ASP A 457 5.76 15.35 5.46
N SER A 458 6.68 15.30 4.50
CA SER A 458 6.80 16.32 3.42
C SER A 458 5.51 16.47 2.61
N PHE A 459 4.82 15.35 2.34
CA PHE A 459 3.60 15.34 1.51
C PHE A 459 2.42 16.01 2.23
N SER A 460 2.18 15.61 3.47
CA SER A 460 1.14 16.18 4.34
C SER A 460 1.32 17.70 4.47
N ILE A 461 2.55 18.14 4.76
CA ILE A 461 2.86 19.56 4.92
C ILE A 461 2.66 20.33 3.61
N ARG A 462 3.08 19.79 2.46
CA ARG A 462 2.99 20.51 1.17
C ARG A 462 1.55 20.59 0.64
N ALA A 463 0.74 19.56 0.87
CA ALA A 463 -0.70 19.58 0.58
C ALA A 463 -1.45 20.56 1.49
N LEU A 464 -1.19 20.52 2.81
CA LEU A 464 -1.77 21.45 3.78
C LEU A 464 -1.35 22.90 3.51
N LEU A 465 -0.12 23.13 3.05
CA LEU A 465 0.37 24.45 2.63
C LEU A 465 -0.32 24.94 1.34
N ARG A 466 -0.63 24.09 0.36
CA ARG A 466 -1.45 24.48 -0.81
C ARG A 466 -2.87 24.87 -0.38
N ALA A 467 -3.53 24.02 0.41
CA ALA A 467 -4.89 24.28 0.92
C ALA A 467 -4.98 25.57 1.75
N THR A 468 -3.95 25.91 2.53
CA THR A 468 -3.91 27.15 3.30
C THR A 468 -3.49 28.37 2.47
N HIS A 469 -2.65 28.24 1.44
CA HIS A 469 -2.24 29.37 0.59
C HIS A 469 -3.43 30.02 -0.16
N GLU A 470 -4.38 29.21 -0.64
CA GLU A 470 -5.59 29.73 -1.30
C GLU A 470 -6.53 30.49 -0.35
N GLY A 471 -6.54 30.11 0.94
CA GLY A 471 -7.25 30.85 1.99
C GLY A 471 -6.55 32.15 2.38
N ILE A 472 -5.20 32.12 2.48
CA ILE A 472 -4.40 33.21 3.03
C ILE A 472 -4.22 34.37 2.03
N GLN A 473 -4.11 34.12 0.72
CA GLN A 473 -3.94 35.20 -0.27
C GLN A 473 -5.15 36.15 -0.39
N ARG A 474 -6.34 35.76 0.06
CA ARG A 474 -7.51 36.67 0.09
C ARG A 474 -7.48 37.68 1.23
N ASN A 475 -6.73 37.42 2.31
CA ASN A 475 -6.79 38.21 3.54
C ASN A 475 -5.55 39.09 3.83
N LEU A 476 -4.43 38.91 3.13
CA LEU A 476 -3.21 39.71 3.34
C LEU A 476 -3.04 40.88 2.34
N ARG A 477 -3.97 41.83 2.41
CA ARG A 477 -3.73 43.22 1.96
C ARG A 477 -4.36 44.24 2.92
N LYS A 478 -3.66 44.54 4.04
CA LYS A 478 -3.56 45.90 4.61
C LYS A 478 -2.64 46.03 5.84
N ASN A 479 -2.03 47.21 5.91
CA ASN A 479 -1.51 47.92 7.08
C ASN A 479 -0.19 47.47 7.75
N SER A 480 0.80 48.36 7.61
CA SER A 480 1.99 48.52 8.45
C SER A 480 1.75 49.54 9.57
N LYS A 481 2.31 49.35 10.77
CA LYS A 481 3.10 50.36 11.53
C LYS A 481 3.57 49.90 12.92
N ASP A 482 4.81 50.30 13.22
CA ASP A 482 5.54 50.52 14.49
C ASP A 482 4.96 50.15 15.88
N GLY A 483 5.86 49.67 16.75
CA GLY A 483 5.69 49.65 18.22
C GLY A 483 6.88 49.00 18.96
N MET A 484 7.69 49.80 19.66
CA MET A 484 8.99 49.36 20.23
C MET A 484 9.10 49.58 21.75
N LYS A 485 9.46 48.54 22.55
CA LYS A 485 10.45 48.54 23.68
C LYS A 485 10.22 47.43 24.74
N LYS A 486 11.31 46.70 25.10
CA LYS A 486 11.86 46.33 26.45
C LYS A 486 10.89 45.80 27.54
N SER A 487 11.21 44.89 28.46
CA SER A 487 12.47 44.30 29.00
C SER A 487 12.08 43.13 29.96
N GLN A 488 12.92 42.28 30.60
CA GLN A 488 14.38 42.06 30.65
C GLN A 488 14.66 40.67 31.29
N SER A 489 15.76 39.97 30.97
CA SER A 489 16.41 38.98 31.88
C SER A 489 17.86 38.69 31.46
N ARG A 490 18.80 39.01 32.36
CA ARG A 490 20.25 38.67 32.32
C ARG A 490 20.45 37.45 33.22
N SER A 491 21.19 36.37 32.89
CA SER A 491 22.55 36.19 32.35
C SER A 491 23.69 36.34 33.38
N PHE A 492 24.32 35.22 33.72
CA PHE A 492 25.75 35.04 34.02
C PHE A 492 26.20 33.87 33.10
N ILE A 493 27.14 33.96 32.15
CA ILE A 493 28.54 34.42 32.17
C ILE A 493 29.38 33.52 33.10
N SER A 494 30.39 32.74 32.69
CA SER A 494 31.02 32.46 31.37
C SER A 494 31.89 31.14 31.50
N ASN A 495 32.83 30.71 30.65
CA ASN A 495 33.55 31.29 29.50
C ASN A 495 34.31 30.22 28.67
N LEU A 496 34.14 30.15 27.33
CA LEU A 496 35.23 29.79 26.39
C LEU A 496 34.90 30.30 24.97
N LYS A 497 35.84 31.02 24.34
CA LYS A 497 35.72 31.52 22.97
C LYS A 497 36.83 30.91 22.11
N HIS A 498 36.48 30.11 21.10
CA HIS A 498 37.30 30.02 19.88
C HIS A 498 36.41 30.32 18.67
N LYS A 499 36.69 31.46 18.04
CA LYS A 499 35.97 31.96 16.85
C LYS A 499 36.93 31.84 15.68
N VAL A 500 36.87 30.74 14.93
CA VAL A 500 37.68 30.60 13.72
C VAL A 500 37.20 31.64 12.70
N ARG A 501 38.10 32.55 12.37
CA ARG A 501 37.87 33.69 11.48
C ARG A 501 38.65 33.41 10.21
N ILE A 502 37.99 32.89 9.19
CA ILE A 502 38.62 32.66 7.87
C ILE A 502 39.01 34.03 7.31
N LYS A 503 40.30 34.36 7.41
CA LYS A 503 40.92 35.46 6.69
C LYS A 503 41.21 34.96 5.28
N ALA A 504 40.56 35.52 4.28
CA ALA A 504 41.09 35.49 2.93
C ALA A 504 42.42 36.26 2.91
N VAL A 505 43.54 35.56 2.76
CA VAL A 505 44.85 36.17 2.55
C VAL A 505 45.12 36.18 1.05
N PHE A 506 44.84 37.32 0.42
CA PHE A 506 45.38 37.62 -0.90
C PHE A 506 46.90 37.78 -0.78
N PHE A 507 47.67 36.90 -1.43
CA PHE A 507 49.07 37.19 -1.71
C PHE A 507 49.16 37.94 -3.05
N CYS A 508 49.37 39.25 -2.98
CA CYS A 508 49.81 40.02 -4.14
C CYS A 508 51.30 39.72 -4.38
N LEU A 509 51.64 39.29 -5.60
CA LEU A 509 52.99 39.30 -6.12
C LEU A 509 53.07 40.33 -7.25
N SER A 510 53.90 41.35 -7.05
CA SER A 510 54.18 42.40 -8.04
C SER A 510 55.16 41.93 -9.13
N PRO A 511 55.18 42.56 -10.32
CA PRO A 511 55.82 41.98 -11.49
C PRO A 511 57.31 42.34 -11.63
N CYS A 512 58.10 41.37 -12.10
CA CYS A 512 59.44 41.59 -12.68
C CYS A 512 59.48 41.07 -14.12
N HIS A 513 60.34 41.66 -14.95
CA HIS A 513 60.13 41.76 -16.40
C HIS A 513 61.34 41.23 -17.19
N SER A 514 61.18 40.18 -18.01
CA SER A 514 62.24 39.72 -18.93
C SER A 514 61.75 38.87 -20.13
N ARG A 515 61.32 39.56 -21.20
CA ARG A 515 61.61 39.33 -22.64
C ARG A 515 61.70 37.90 -23.24
N PHE A 516 60.69 37.57 -24.08
CA PHE A 516 60.73 36.95 -25.44
C PHE A 516 61.34 35.53 -25.69
N PRO A 517 60.99 34.83 -26.80
CA PRO A 517 59.68 34.68 -27.46
C PRO A 517 59.34 33.24 -27.98
N ASN A 518 58.17 33.11 -28.64
CA ASN A 518 57.65 31.98 -29.45
C ASN A 518 57.04 30.79 -28.66
N CYS A 519 55.89 30.20 -29.03
CA CYS A 519 55.04 30.40 -30.22
C CYS A 519 53.54 30.43 -29.85
N LEU A 520 52.75 31.27 -30.53
CA LEU A 520 51.28 31.23 -30.52
C LEU A 520 50.78 30.18 -31.52
N TYR A 521 49.70 29.47 -31.22
CA TYR A 521 48.43 29.53 -31.97
C TYR A 521 47.35 28.66 -31.27
N PHE A 522 46.08 29.06 -31.42
CA PHE A 522 44.86 28.44 -30.85
C PHE A 522 44.65 28.50 -29.32
N ALA A 523 44.15 29.65 -28.84
CA ALA A 523 43.44 29.76 -27.56
C ALA A 523 42.35 30.84 -27.59
N VAL A 524 41.09 30.43 -27.81
CA VAL A 524 39.84 31.19 -27.56
C VAL A 524 38.77 30.13 -27.25
N SER A 525 38.01 30.12 -26.15
CA SER A 525 37.92 31.03 -25.00
C SER A 525 37.76 30.20 -23.72
N LEU A 526 38.63 30.41 -22.72
CA LEU A 526 38.59 29.69 -21.44
C LEU A 526 37.80 30.48 -20.39
N CYS A 527 36.58 30.03 -20.06
CA CYS A 527 35.86 30.54 -18.88
C CYS A 527 36.46 29.96 -17.58
N ARG A 528 36.54 30.80 -16.55
CA ARG A 528 37.35 30.58 -15.35
C ARG A 528 36.64 29.72 -14.29
N GLY A 529 37.41 28.87 -13.60
CA GLY A 529 37.11 28.52 -12.20
C GLY A 529 36.65 27.10 -11.87
N GLY A 530 36.91 26.09 -12.71
CA GLY A 530 36.69 24.69 -12.33
C GLY A 530 37.84 24.10 -11.51
N ARG A 531 37.52 23.25 -10.52
CA ARG A 531 38.47 22.20 -10.07
C ARG A 531 38.83 21.38 -11.33
N ARG A 532 40.09 20.98 -11.50
CA ARG A 532 40.43 20.01 -12.57
C ARG A 532 39.61 18.74 -12.32
N ARG A 533 38.78 18.34 -13.28
CA ARG A 533 38.10 17.02 -13.24
C ARG A 533 39.16 15.96 -13.03
N LYS A 534 38.91 15.02 -12.12
CA LYS A 534 39.79 13.86 -11.98
C LYS A 534 39.67 13.00 -13.24
N THR A 535 40.75 12.33 -13.62
CA THR A 535 40.74 11.33 -14.69
C THR A 535 41.29 10.02 -14.16
N ILE A 536 40.71 8.92 -14.63
CA ILE A 536 41.22 7.56 -14.41
C ILE A 536 41.67 6.95 -15.74
N LYS A 537 42.65 6.05 -15.68
CA LYS A 537 43.03 5.25 -16.85
C LYS A 537 42.03 4.11 -17.05
N LEU A 538 41.60 3.94 -18.29
CA LEU A 538 40.68 2.90 -18.74
C LEU A 538 41.35 2.02 -19.81
N SER A 539 41.25 0.70 -19.64
CA SER A 539 41.66 -0.30 -20.61
C SER A 539 40.65 -0.40 -21.76
N ARG A 540 41.16 -0.52 -23.00
CA ARG A 540 40.32 -0.76 -24.18
C ARG A 540 39.48 -2.03 -24.04
N ASP A 541 40.05 -3.10 -23.49
CA ASP A 541 39.36 -4.38 -23.31
C ASP A 541 38.03 -4.28 -22.54
N LEU A 542 37.97 -3.36 -21.57
CA LEU A 542 36.79 -3.09 -20.75
C LEU A 542 35.87 -2.04 -21.41
N SER A 543 36.46 -1.02 -22.04
CA SER A 543 35.74 0.00 -22.82
C SER A 543 34.91 -0.61 -23.96
N ASP A 544 35.45 -1.61 -24.67
CA ASP A 544 34.80 -2.17 -25.86
C ASP A 544 33.59 -3.07 -25.53
N LEU A 545 33.43 -3.48 -24.26
CA LEU A 545 32.22 -4.14 -23.77
C LEU A 545 31.05 -3.16 -23.53
N VAL A 546 31.30 -1.84 -23.51
CA VAL A 546 30.30 -0.80 -23.25
C VAL A 546 29.65 -0.34 -24.56
N VAL A 547 28.50 -0.93 -24.87
CA VAL A 547 27.77 -0.69 -26.13
C VAL A 547 26.65 0.36 -25.98
N PHE A 548 25.54 0.00 -25.33
CA PHE A 548 24.33 0.83 -25.22
C PHE A 548 24.24 1.66 -23.94
N THR A 549 25.17 1.47 -23.00
CA THR A 549 25.08 1.95 -21.61
C THR A 549 26.35 2.69 -21.17
N ASN A 550 26.77 3.67 -21.96
CA ASN A 550 27.98 4.47 -21.73
C ASN A 550 27.78 5.49 -20.60
N SER A 551 28.46 5.32 -19.47
CA SER A 551 28.49 6.29 -18.37
C SER A 551 29.21 7.57 -18.81
N VAL A 552 28.58 8.74 -18.57
CA VAL A 552 29.14 10.04 -18.93
C VAL A 552 29.05 11.04 -17.76
N ALA A 553 30.14 11.77 -17.52
CA ALA A 553 30.27 12.73 -16.42
C ALA A 553 29.59 14.10 -16.62
N SER A 554 29.20 14.47 -17.85
CA SER A 554 28.71 15.82 -18.14
C SER A 554 27.24 16.02 -17.72
N GLN A 555 27.01 16.22 -16.42
CA GLN A 555 25.68 16.46 -15.84
C GLN A 555 25.10 17.86 -16.14
N GLU A 556 25.89 18.79 -16.68
CA GLU A 556 25.48 20.18 -16.92
C GLU A 556 24.63 20.38 -18.18
N CYS A 557 24.82 19.53 -19.20
CA CYS A 557 24.11 19.58 -20.49
C CYS A 557 23.16 18.38 -20.64
N LEU A 558 21.92 18.53 -20.18
CA LEU A 558 20.83 17.55 -20.40
C LEU A 558 20.31 17.55 -21.85
N ASP A 559 20.76 18.50 -22.67
CA ASP A 559 20.21 18.80 -24.00
C ASP A 559 21.06 18.21 -25.15
N GLU A 560 22.26 17.66 -24.86
CA GLU A 560 23.21 17.14 -25.86
C GLU A 560 23.80 15.77 -25.45
N GLY A 561 23.49 14.71 -26.20
CA GLY A 561 24.00 13.37 -25.91
C GLY A 561 23.64 12.32 -26.96
N SER A 562 24.40 11.22 -26.97
CA SER A 562 23.98 9.98 -27.66
C SER A 562 22.86 9.30 -26.86
N PRO A 563 21.85 8.66 -27.49
CA PRO A 563 20.88 7.80 -26.81
C PRO A 563 21.52 6.74 -25.91
N TYR A 564 22.73 6.30 -26.25
CA TYR A 564 23.51 5.29 -25.52
C TYR A 564 24.24 5.84 -24.28
N ASN A 565 24.17 7.15 -24.02
CA ASN A 565 24.79 7.75 -22.83
C ASN A 565 23.84 7.68 -21.63
N VAL A 566 24.36 7.15 -20.52
CA VAL A 566 23.69 7.04 -19.23
C VAL A 566 24.27 8.09 -18.27
N LEU A 567 23.42 8.92 -17.68
CA LEU A 567 23.84 9.85 -16.62
C LEU A 567 23.47 9.27 -15.26
N SER A 568 24.45 9.17 -14.36
CA SER A 568 24.23 8.73 -12.97
C SER A 568 24.20 9.96 -12.04
N PHE A 569 23.26 10.00 -11.10
CA PHE A 569 23.04 11.11 -10.17
C PHE A 569 22.81 10.59 -8.75
N SER A 570 23.50 11.15 -7.75
CA SER A 570 23.12 10.97 -6.35
C SER A 570 21.75 11.59 -6.08
N GLU A 571 21.00 11.05 -5.12
CA GLU A 571 19.65 11.53 -4.75
C GLU A 571 19.60 13.06 -4.56
N THR A 572 20.61 13.66 -3.92
CA THR A 572 20.67 15.12 -3.65
C THR A 572 20.75 15.94 -4.95
N ARG A 573 21.51 15.46 -5.95
CA ARG A 573 21.61 16.11 -7.28
C ARG A 573 20.35 15.89 -8.10
N ALA A 574 19.81 14.67 -8.09
CA ALA A 574 18.57 14.34 -8.76
C ALA A 574 17.40 15.18 -8.22
N GLN A 575 17.30 15.34 -6.90
CA GLN A 575 16.33 16.20 -6.22
C GLN A 575 16.49 17.67 -6.63
N HIS A 576 17.73 18.17 -6.78
CA HIS A 576 17.96 19.52 -7.31
C HIS A 576 17.44 19.67 -8.77
N LEU A 577 17.63 18.66 -9.63
CA LEU A 577 17.08 18.67 -10.99
C LEU A 577 15.54 18.61 -10.99
N VAL A 578 14.93 17.80 -10.12
CA VAL A 578 13.47 17.71 -9.91
C VAL A 578 12.87 19.09 -9.60
N HIS A 579 13.48 19.88 -8.71
CA HIS A 579 12.94 21.19 -8.30
C HIS A 579 13.26 22.34 -9.25
N HIS A 580 14.41 22.32 -9.93
CA HIS A 580 14.88 23.48 -10.72
C HIS A 580 14.91 23.28 -12.23
N ARG A 581 14.83 22.04 -12.74
CA ARG A 581 14.98 21.70 -14.17
C ARG A 581 14.07 20.54 -14.63
N SER A 582 12.91 20.36 -14.00
CA SER A 582 11.99 19.24 -14.23
C SER A 582 11.71 18.93 -15.71
N GLU A 583 11.30 19.94 -16.49
CA GLU A 583 10.98 19.79 -17.92
C GLU A 583 12.15 19.25 -18.74
N ARG A 584 13.37 19.76 -18.52
CA ARG A 584 14.58 19.26 -19.21
C ARG A 584 14.94 17.86 -18.77
N PHE A 585 14.78 17.56 -17.49
CA PHE A 585 15.11 16.24 -16.96
C PHE A 585 14.15 15.16 -17.47
N LEU A 586 12.86 15.47 -17.60
CA LEU A 586 11.90 14.62 -18.29
C LEU A 586 12.25 14.44 -19.78
N ASN A 587 12.54 15.52 -20.51
CA ASN A 587 12.91 15.47 -21.93
C ASN A 587 14.18 14.63 -22.18
N PHE A 588 15.15 14.67 -21.25
CA PHE A 588 16.31 13.78 -21.24
C PHE A 588 15.86 12.30 -21.09
N ASN A 589 15.02 12.01 -20.10
CA ASN A 589 14.49 10.67 -19.83
C ASN A 589 13.55 10.11 -20.92
N GLN A 590 13.12 10.92 -21.89
CA GLN A 590 12.42 10.45 -23.10
C GLN A 590 13.37 9.84 -24.16
N ARG A 591 14.69 10.05 -24.03
CA ARG A 591 15.69 9.72 -25.07
C ARG A 591 16.88 8.90 -24.56
N GLN A 592 17.21 9.08 -23.29
CA GLN A 592 18.40 8.54 -22.64
C GLN A 592 18.02 7.91 -21.30
N LEU A 593 18.96 7.15 -20.73
CA LEU A 593 18.80 6.55 -19.41
C LEU A 593 19.40 7.44 -18.32
N SER A 594 18.65 7.62 -17.24
CA SER A 594 19.17 8.14 -15.97
C SER A 594 19.28 7.02 -14.94
N ARG A 595 20.35 7.06 -14.14
CA ARG A 595 20.49 6.26 -12.91
C ARG A 595 20.46 7.18 -11.70
N ILE A 596 19.60 6.87 -10.73
CA ILE A 596 19.55 7.55 -9.44
C ILE A 596 20.05 6.58 -8.38
N TYR A 597 20.91 7.02 -7.47
CA TYR A 597 21.42 6.18 -6.37
C TYR A 597 21.37 6.90 -5.02
N PRO A 598 21.31 6.14 -3.90
CA PRO A 598 21.25 6.69 -2.55
C PRO A 598 22.44 7.59 -2.22
N SER A 599 22.25 8.55 -1.31
CA SER A 599 23.37 9.37 -0.83
C SER A 599 24.33 8.57 0.05
N ALA A 600 25.62 8.89 0.01
CA ALA A 600 26.63 8.31 0.91
C ALA A 600 26.36 8.57 2.40
N TYR A 601 25.50 9.55 2.75
CA TYR A 601 25.03 9.76 4.11
C TYR A 601 24.07 8.64 4.61
N ARG A 602 23.48 7.82 3.71
CA ARG A 602 22.59 6.69 4.06
C ARG A 602 23.37 5.44 4.46
N ILE A 603 24.17 5.60 5.51
CA ILE A 603 25.09 4.57 6.03
C ILE A 603 24.33 3.34 6.54
N ASP A 604 23.13 3.54 7.06
CA ASP A 604 22.19 2.48 7.47
C ASP A 604 21.59 1.69 6.30
N SER A 605 21.96 2.02 5.06
CA SER A 605 21.36 1.49 3.83
C SER A 605 19.87 1.83 3.68
N SER A 606 19.38 2.91 4.33
CA SER A 606 18.05 3.47 4.07
C SER A 606 17.82 3.78 2.59
N ASN A 607 16.56 3.92 2.21
CA ASN A 607 16.14 4.17 0.83
C ASN A 607 15.36 5.49 0.75
N PHE A 608 15.68 6.32 -0.25
CA PHE A 608 14.90 7.49 -0.61
C PHE A 608 13.55 7.10 -1.24
N ASN A 609 12.61 8.04 -1.36
CA ASN A 609 11.33 7.80 -2.04
C ASN A 609 11.52 7.71 -3.58
N PRO A 610 11.33 6.53 -4.21
CA PRO A 610 11.58 6.35 -5.63
C PRO A 610 10.54 7.03 -6.54
N GLN A 611 9.31 7.25 -6.04
CA GLN A 611 8.22 7.83 -6.84
C GLN A 611 8.56 9.22 -7.37
N THR A 612 9.29 10.03 -6.59
CA THR A 612 9.76 11.37 -6.99
C THR A 612 10.53 11.34 -8.31
N TYR A 613 11.33 10.29 -8.53
CA TYR A 613 12.17 10.13 -9.72
C TYR A 613 11.44 9.39 -10.84
N TRP A 614 10.60 8.41 -10.52
CA TRP A 614 9.69 7.80 -11.50
C TRP A 614 8.75 8.84 -12.12
N ASN A 615 8.27 9.82 -11.36
CA ASN A 615 7.47 10.94 -11.86
C ASN A 615 8.20 11.81 -12.91
N MET A 616 9.54 11.84 -12.89
CA MET A 616 10.38 12.50 -13.91
C MET A 616 10.81 11.55 -15.04
N GLY A 617 10.27 10.32 -15.08
CA GLY A 617 10.57 9.32 -16.10
C GLY A 617 11.90 8.60 -15.95
N CYS A 618 12.59 8.76 -14.80
CA CYS A 618 13.87 8.11 -14.54
C CYS A 618 13.74 6.58 -14.54
N GLN A 619 14.63 5.90 -15.25
CA GLN A 619 14.52 4.46 -15.51
C GLN A 619 15.22 3.63 -14.43
N LEU A 620 16.49 3.93 -14.15
CA LEU A 620 17.35 3.13 -13.27
C LEU A 620 17.38 3.74 -11.85
N VAL A 621 16.23 3.72 -11.16
CA VAL A 621 16.13 4.23 -9.79
C VAL A 621 16.60 3.15 -8.82
N ALA A 622 17.88 3.20 -8.45
CA ALA A 622 18.57 2.16 -7.70
C ALA A 622 18.32 2.26 -6.20
N LEU A 623 17.93 1.15 -5.58
CA LEU A 623 17.63 1.04 -4.15
C LEU A 623 18.51 -0.03 -3.48
N ASN A 624 18.76 0.12 -2.18
CA ASN A 624 19.38 -0.88 -1.32
C ASN A 624 18.36 -2.01 -1.09
N TYR A 625 18.54 -3.18 -1.72
CA TYR A 625 17.57 -4.28 -1.68
C TYR A 625 17.51 -4.97 -0.31
N GLN A 626 18.63 -5.01 0.41
CA GLN A 626 18.75 -5.58 1.76
C GLN A 626 17.93 -4.84 2.83
N THR A 627 17.41 -3.65 2.51
CA THR A 627 16.66 -2.80 3.45
C THR A 627 15.17 -2.85 3.13
N ASP A 628 14.45 -3.69 3.87
CA ASP A 628 12.99 -3.73 3.87
C ASP A 628 12.37 -2.42 4.40
N GLY A 629 11.10 -2.19 4.07
CA GLY A 629 10.32 -1.03 4.50
C GLY A 629 9.60 -0.34 3.35
N ARG A 630 9.00 0.83 3.62
CA ARG A 630 8.08 1.52 2.70
C ARG A 630 8.60 1.62 1.28
N MET A 631 9.84 2.07 1.08
CA MET A 631 10.37 2.33 -0.27
C MET A 631 10.61 1.05 -1.08
N MET A 632 11.01 -0.05 -0.42
CA MET A 632 11.15 -1.35 -1.08
C MET A 632 9.79 -1.98 -1.40
N GLN A 633 8.79 -1.78 -0.54
CA GLN A 633 7.40 -2.16 -0.80
C GLN A 633 6.83 -1.42 -2.02
N LEU A 634 7.14 -0.13 -2.21
CA LEU A 634 6.77 0.61 -3.43
C LEU A 634 7.46 0.03 -4.68
N ASN A 635 8.74 -0.35 -4.56
CA ASN A 635 9.50 -0.99 -5.65
C ASN A 635 8.87 -2.33 -6.05
N ARG A 636 8.59 -3.23 -5.09
CA ARG A 636 7.88 -4.50 -5.35
C ARG A 636 6.53 -4.25 -6.01
N ALA A 637 5.70 -3.37 -5.44
CA ALA A 637 4.36 -3.08 -5.97
C ALA A 637 4.38 -2.52 -7.40
N LYS A 638 5.38 -1.72 -7.76
CA LYS A 638 5.55 -1.22 -9.12
C LYS A 638 5.98 -2.30 -10.10
N PHE A 639 6.94 -3.15 -9.74
CA PHE A 639 7.53 -4.13 -10.66
C PHE A 639 6.78 -5.47 -10.74
N MET A 640 5.83 -5.73 -9.86
CA MET A 640 4.90 -6.86 -9.98
C MET A 640 3.91 -6.72 -11.16
N VAL A 641 3.67 -5.51 -11.68
CA VAL A 641 2.60 -5.22 -12.68
C VAL A 641 2.77 -5.94 -14.02
N ASN A 642 3.98 -6.38 -14.37
CA ASN A 642 4.30 -6.95 -15.67
C ASN A 642 5.05 -8.29 -15.52
N GLY A 643 4.42 -9.22 -14.80
CA GLY A 643 4.92 -10.58 -14.54
C GLY A 643 6.27 -10.66 -13.84
N GLY A 644 6.55 -9.72 -12.93
CA GLY A 644 7.85 -9.66 -12.23
C GLY A 644 9.06 -9.45 -13.16
N SER A 645 8.85 -9.06 -14.43
CA SER A 645 9.89 -8.91 -15.45
C SER A 645 10.97 -7.88 -15.12
N GLY A 646 10.72 -7.01 -14.14
CA GLY A 646 11.60 -5.89 -13.79
C GLY A 646 11.55 -4.72 -14.77
N TYR A 647 10.70 -4.79 -15.80
CA TYR A 647 10.48 -3.77 -16.80
C TYR A 647 9.00 -3.35 -16.80
N VAL A 648 8.73 -2.07 -16.58
CA VAL A 648 7.37 -1.51 -16.59
C VAL A 648 7.32 -0.34 -17.55
N LEU A 649 6.47 -0.42 -18.56
CA LEU A 649 6.34 0.60 -19.59
C LEU A 649 5.86 1.92 -18.98
N LYS A 650 6.55 3.02 -19.31
CA LYS A 650 6.15 4.37 -18.91
C LYS A 650 4.91 4.79 -19.71
N PRO A 651 3.97 5.55 -19.12
CA PRO A 651 2.80 6.03 -19.86
C PRO A 651 3.19 6.99 -20.99
N GLY A 652 2.37 7.03 -22.04
CA GLY A 652 2.63 7.79 -23.27
C GLY A 652 3.19 9.23 -23.07
N PRO A 653 2.58 10.08 -22.23
CA PRO A 653 3.06 11.44 -21.96
C PRO A 653 4.47 11.54 -21.36
N MET A 654 4.98 10.47 -20.74
CA MET A 654 6.33 10.39 -20.17
C MET A 654 7.36 9.82 -21.14
N CYS A 655 6.91 9.27 -22.26
CA CYS A 655 7.75 8.76 -23.35
C CYS A 655 7.92 9.80 -24.46
N LYS A 656 6.90 10.60 -24.76
CA LYS A 656 6.92 11.60 -25.84
C LYS A 656 6.05 12.82 -25.50
N GLY A 657 6.55 14.01 -25.83
CA GLY A 657 5.80 15.27 -25.75
C GLY A 657 6.06 16.08 -24.48
N SER A 658 5.33 17.18 -24.32
CA SER A 658 5.44 18.06 -23.15
C SER A 658 4.53 17.59 -22.01
N PHE A 659 5.12 17.17 -20.89
CA PHE A 659 4.42 16.79 -19.67
C PHE A 659 5.11 17.46 -18.48
N ASN A 660 4.33 17.88 -17.47
CA ASN A 660 4.87 18.46 -16.24
C ASN A 660 4.22 17.78 -15.02
N PRO A 661 4.93 16.88 -14.33
CA PRO A 661 4.38 16.13 -13.20
C PRO A 661 4.08 17.01 -11.97
N LEU A 662 4.55 18.27 -11.93
CA LEU A 662 4.35 19.16 -10.79
C LEU A 662 3.08 20.04 -10.89
N ASN A 663 2.37 19.97 -12.03
CA ASN A 663 1.18 20.77 -12.31
C ASN A 663 -0.07 20.22 -11.59
N ASP A 664 -1.02 21.10 -11.24
CA ASP A 664 -2.32 20.72 -10.64
C ASP A 664 -3.29 20.08 -11.65
N ASP A 665 -2.99 20.18 -12.95
CA ASP A 665 -3.70 19.46 -14.00
C ASP A 665 -2.69 19.01 -15.07
N PRO A 666 -2.00 17.87 -14.88
CA PRO A 666 -0.88 17.47 -15.72
C PRO A 666 -1.33 16.98 -17.11
N LEU A 667 -2.57 16.51 -17.24
CA LEU A 667 -3.17 15.99 -18.49
C LEU A 667 -4.59 16.54 -18.71
N PRO A 668 -4.78 17.85 -19.00
CA PRO A 668 -6.11 18.48 -19.04
C PRO A 668 -7.07 17.94 -20.13
N ALA A 669 -6.53 17.24 -21.12
CA ALA A 669 -7.28 16.63 -22.21
C ALA A 669 -7.74 15.18 -21.94
N ASN A 670 -7.24 14.56 -20.86
CA ASN A 670 -7.55 13.17 -20.51
C ASN A 670 -8.64 13.12 -19.42
N PRO A 671 -9.49 12.09 -19.39
CA PRO A 671 -10.38 11.85 -18.26
C PRO A 671 -9.57 11.53 -17.00
N LYS A 672 -10.06 11.99 -15.85
CA LYS A 672 -9.52 11.66 -14.53
C LYS A 672 -10.23 10.41 -14.02
N LYS A 673 -9.58 9.57 -13.22
CA LYS A 673 -10.24 8.41 -12.58
C LYS A 673 -10.71 8.78 -11.18
N GLN A 674 -11.97 8.51 -10.86
CA GLN A 674 -12.41 8.38 -9.47
C GLN A 674 -12.16 6.94 -9.03
N LEU A 675 -11.46 6.77 -7.92
CA LEU A 675 -11.28 5.49 -7.25
C LEU A 675 -12.08 5.53 -5.95
N VAL A 676 -13.13 4.74 -5.87
CA VAL A 676 -14.00 4.64 -4.70
C VAL A 676 -13.82 3.26 -4.08
N ILE A 677 -13.31 3.24 -2.85
CA ILE A 677 -12.99 2.02 -2.10
C ILE A 677 -13.86 2.00 -0.86
N LYS A 678 -14.73 0.99 -0.77
CA LYS A 678 -15.47 0.68 0.45
C LYS A 678 -14.67 -0.33 1.26
N ILE A 679 -14.16 0.08 2.42
CA ILE A 679 -13.51 -0.79 3.40
C ILE A 679 -14.61 -1.45 4.24
N ILE A 680 -14.79 -2.76 4.09
CA ILE A 680 -15.92 -3.48 4.69
C ILE A 680 -15.51 -4.06 6.04
N SER A 681 -14.55 -4.99 6.03
CA SER A 681 -14.16 -5.78 7.21
C SER A 681 -12.69 -6.19 7.15
N GLY A 682 -12.13 -6.60 8.29
CA GLY A 682 -10.81 -7.22 8.39
C GLY A 682 -10.92 -8.68 8.81
N GLN A 683 -9.89 -9.46 8.55
CA GLN A 683 -9.79 -10.88 8.89
C GLN A 683 -8.44 -11.15 9.53
N GLN A 684 -8.44 -11.78 10.70
CA GLN A 684 -7.27 -12.33 11.42
C GLN A 684 -6.06 -11.37 11.46
N LEU A 685 -6.31 -10.10 11.79
CA LEU A 685 -5.25 -9.10 11.91
C LEU A 685 -4.37 -9.45 13.13
N PRO A 686 -3.04 -9.60 12.96
CA PRO A 686 -2.17 -9.97 14.06
C PRO A 686 -1.95 -8.79 15.01
N LYS A 687 -1.42 -9.09 16.20
CA LYS A 687 -0.91 -8.06 17.12
C LYS A 687 0.39 -7.46 16.54
N PRO A 688 0.70 -6.17 16.78
CA PRO A 688 1.94 -5.57 16.30
C PRO A 688 3.18 -6.36 16.76
N PRO A 689 4.13 -6.68 15.87
CA PRO A 689 5.26 -7.54 16.19
C PRO A 689 6.23 -6.91 17.20
N ASP A 690 6.27 -5.58 17.27
CA ASP A 690 7.09 -4.81 18.21
C ASP A 690 6.42 -4.61 19.58
N SER A 691 5.20 -5.14 19.78
CA SER A 691 4.50 -5.06 21.08
C SER A 691 5.32 -5.77 22.16
N MET A 692 5.68 -5.06 23.23
CA MET A 692 6.53 -5.57 24.33
C MET A 692 5.98 -6.82 25.03
N LEU A 693 4.72 -7.17 24.79
CA LEU A 693 4.01 -8.30 25.40
C LEU A 693 3.73 -9.43 24.39
N GLY A 694 4.00 -9.24 23.09
CA GLY A 694 3.74 -10.22 22.02
C GLY A 694 2.28 -10.70 22.00
N ASP A 695 2.06 -12.01 21.90
CA ASP A 695 0.74 -12.64 21.99
C ASP A 695 -0.05 -12.27 23.27
N ARG A 696 0.66 -11.93 24.36
CA ARG A 696 0.10 -11.49 25.64
C ARG A 696 -0.22 -9.98 25.69
N GLY A 697 0.07 -9.25 24.61
CA GLY A 697 -0.33 -7.85 24.45
C GLY A 697 -1.84 -7.70 24.43
N GLU A 698 -2.29 -6.45 24.52
CA GLU A 698 -3.71 -6.11 24.49
C GLU A 698 -4.34 -6.53 23.14
N ILE A 699 -5.66 -6.48 23.07
CA ILE A 699 -6.37 -6.78 21.81
C ILE A 699 -6.35 -5.50 20.99
N ILE A 700 -6.04 -5.60 19.70
CA ILE A 700 -5.81 -4.42 18.87
C ILE A 700 -7.11 -3.63 18.64
N ASP A 701 -6.96 -2.33 18.44
CA ASP A 701 -7.99 -1.35 18.10
C ASP A 701 -7.81 -0.92 16.62
N PRO A 702 -8.20 -1.73 15.60
CA PRO A 702 -7.63 -1.53 14.27
C PRO A 702 -8.39 -0.48 13.44
N PHE A 703 -7.63 0.27 12.65
CA PHE A 703 -8.14 1.12 11.58
C PHE A 703 -7.32 0.96 10.30
N VAL A 704 -7.95 1.26 9.16
CA VAL A 704 -7.31 1.17 7.84
C VAL A 704 -7.02 2.58 7.32
N GLU A 705 -5.77 2.87 6.99
CA GLU A 705 -5.35 4.06 6.24
C GLU A 705 -5.08 3.64 4.78
N VAL A 706 -5.70 4.31 3.82
CA VAL A 706 -5.42 4.12 2.38
C VAL A 706 -4.65 5.33 1.87
N GLU A 707 -3.42 5.09 1.42
CA GLU A 707 -2.50 6.07 0.87
C GLU A 707 -2.40 5.90 -0.65
N ILE A 708 -2.65 6.98 -1.39
CA ILE A 708 -2.35 7.09 -2.82
C ILE A 708 -0.95 7.67 -2.99
N ILE A 709 -0.13 7.03 -3.83
CA ILE A 709 1.26 7.41 -4.10
C ILE A 709 1.46 7.49 -5.61
N GLY A 710 1.65 8.69 -6.17
CA GLY A 710 1.73 8.90 -7.61
C GLY A 710 2.35 10.24 -7.96
N LEU A 711 1.70 10.98 -8.86
CA LEU A 711 2.02 12.40 -9.05
C LEU A 711 1.70 13.21 -7.78
N PRO A 712 2.39 14.33 -7.51
CA PRO A 712 2.12 15.17 -6.34
C PRO A 712 0.70 15.72 -6.22
N VAL A 713 -0.07 15.76 -7.31
CA VAL A 713 -1.50 16.13 -7.31
C VAL A 713 -2.43 14.96 -6.93
N ASP A 714 -1.98 13.72 -7.15
CA ASP A 714 -2.75 12.50 -6.87
C ASP A 714 -2.49 11.95 -5.46
N CYS A 715 -1.34 12.28 -4.86
CA CYS A 715 -0.97 11.80 -3.53
C CYS A 715 -1.90 12.34 -2.44
N CYS A 716 -2.60 11.45 -1.77
CA CYS A 716 -3.52 11.75 -0.68
C CYS A 716 -3.66 10.53 0.27
N LYS A 717 -4.24 10.76 1.45
CA LYS A 717 -4.48 9.74 2.48
C LYS A 717 -5.89 9.94 3.04
N GLU A 718 -6.65 8.87 3.14
CA GLU A 718 -7.88 8.80 3.94
C GLU A 718 -7.82 7.58 4.86
N GLN A 719 -8.58 7.60 5.96
CA GLN A 719 -8.59 6.51 6.94
C GLN A 719 -10.00 6.24 7.45
N THR A 720 -10.24 5.02 7.90
CA THR A 720 -11.49 4.63 8.56
C THR A 720 -11.54 5.13 10.01
N ARG A 721 -12.69 4.98 10.67
CA ARG A 721 -12.74 4.93 12.14
C ARG A 721 -11.94 3.75 12.71
N VAL A 722 -11.64 3.85 14.01
CA VAL A 722 -11.14 2.77 14.86
C VAL A 722 -12.28 1.83 15.22
N VAL A 723 -11.98 0.53 15.29
CA VAL A 723 -12.87 -0.48 15.89
C VAL A 723 -12.23 -0.92 17.20
N ASP A 724 -12.94 -0.85 18.30
CA ASP A 724 -12.37 -1.16 19.62
C ASP A 724 -12.30 -2.69 19.86
N ASP A 725 -11.20 -3.17 20.45
CA ASP A 725 -10.95 -4.54 20.93
C ASP A 725 -11.25 -5.68 19.92
N ASN A 726 -10.93 -5.54 18.63
CA ASN A 726 -11.19 -6.59 17.63
C ASN A 726 -10.23 -6.60 16.44
N GLY A 727 -9.18 -7.43 16.50
CA GLY A 727 -8.34 -7.75 15.35
C GLY A 727 -8.84 -8.92 14.50
N PHE A 728 -9.63 -9.84 15.05
CA PHE A 728 -10.02 -11.07 14.36
C PHE A 728 -11.02 -10.86 13.22
N ASN A 729 -12.06 -10.05 13.44
CA ASN A 729 -13.07 -9.74 12.44
C ASN A 729 -13.68 -8.32 12.57
N PRO A 730 -12.87 -7.24 12.59
CA PRO A 730 -13.36 -5.88 12.64
C PRO A 730 -14.25 -5.54 11.43
N VAL A 731 -15.21 -4.63 11.62
CA VAL A 731 -16.13 -4.18 10.57
C VAL A 731 -16.20 -2.66 10.56
N TRP A 732 -15.74 -2.06 9.46
CA TRP A 732 -15.70 -0.61 9.25
C TRP A 732 -16.89 -0.12 8.42
N GLU A 733 -17.23 -0.78 7.31
CA GLU A 733 -18.33 -0.35 6.43
C GLU A 733 -18.24 1.14 5.99
N GLU A 734 -17.03 1.61 5.68
CA GLU A 734 -16.74 3.01 5.32
C GLU A 734 -16.26 3.15 3.87
N THR A 735 -16.57 4.28 3.23
CA THR A 735 -16.24 4.52 1.81
C THR A 735 -15.28 5.70 1.68
N LEU A 736 -14.11 5.43 1.09
CA LEU A 736 -13.04 6.38 0.79
C LEU A 736 -13.05 6.70 -0.71
N SER A 737 -12.73 7.95 -1.11
CA SER A 737 -12.90 8.40 -2.50
C SER A 737 -11.76 9.29 -2.99
N PHE A 738 -10.95 8.75 -3.89
CA PHE A 738 -9.76 9.41 -4.44
C PHE A 738 -9.98 9.86 -5.89
N THR A 739 -9.32 10.95 -6.31
CA THR A 739 -9.33 11.43 -7.71
C THR A 739 -7.91 11.40 -8.27
N LEU A 740 -7.71 10.67 -9.36
CA LEU A 740 -6.42 10.42 -9.99
C LEU A 740 -6.35 11.09 -11.38
N HIS A 741 -5.31 11.89 -11.60
CA HIS A 741 -5.00 12.57 -12.84
C HIS A 741 -4.13 11.71 -13.76
N MET A 742 -3.27 10.86 -13.18
CA MET A 742 -2.44 9.92 -13.93
C MET A 742 -2.44 8.54 -13.25
N PRO A 743 -3.54 7.77 -13.37
CA PRO A 743 -3.69 6.46 -12.75
C PRO A 743 -2.54 5.49 -13.06
N GLU A 744 -1.92 5.57 -14.25
CA GLU A 744 -0.90 4.63 -14.71
C GLU A 744 0.43 4.73 -13.95
N VAL A 745 0.67 5.82 -13.20
CA VAL A 745 1.83 5.95 -12.30
C VAL A 745 1.48 5.82 -10.82
N ALA A 746 0.21 5.62 -10.49
CA ALA A 746 -0.29 5.56 -9.12
C ALA A 746 -0.13 4.16 -8.51
N LEU A 747 0.26 4.15 -7.24
CA LEU A 747 0.21 3.01 -6.33
C LEU A 747 -0.84 3.31 -5.25
N VAL A 748 -1.58 2.29 -4.87
CA VAL A 748 -2.56 2.31 -3.78
C VAL A 748 -2.04 1.42 -2.67
N ARG A 749 -1.89 2.00 -1.49
CA ARG A 749 -1.27 1.38 -0.33
C ARG A 749 -2.28 1.32 0.81
N PHE A 750 -2.67 0.10 1.15
CA PHE A 750 -3.49 -0.21 2.31
C PHE A 750 -2.55 -0.40 3.51
N LEU A 751 -2.84 0.28 4.62
CA LEU A 751 -2.11 0.20 5.88
C LEU A 751 -3.12 -0.16 6.97
N VAL A 752 -2.82 -1.16 7.77
CA VAL A 752 -3.53 -1.47 9.01
C VAL A 752 -2.70 -0.97 10.18
N TRP A 753 -3.34 -0.21 11.05
CA TRP A 753 -2.76 0.36 12.26
C TRP A 753 -3.57 -0.08 13.48
N ASP A 754 -2.89 -0.27 14.59
CA ASP A 754 -3.45 -0.37 15.93
C ASP A 754 -3.54 1.03 16.57
N HIS A 755 -4.52 1.29 17.43
CA HIS A 755 -4.71 2.60 18.07
C HIS A 755 -4.46 2.58 19.59
N ASP A 756 -3.18 2.64 19.97
CA ASP A 756 -2.81 2.73 21.38
C ASP A 756 -3.10 4.11 22.02
N PRO A 757 -3.38 4.15 23.35
CA PRO A 757 -3.46 5.39 24.12
C PRO A 757 -2.21 6.29 24.07
N ILE A 758 -1.07 5.74 23.63
CA ILE A 758 0.24 6.41 23.55
C ILE A 758 0.60 6.76 22.09
N GLY A 759 -0.07 6.20 21.08
CA GLY A 759 0.32 6.39 19.68
C GLY A 759 -0.53 5.63 18.66
N ARG A 760 0.16 4.95 17.74
CA ARG A 760 -0.39 3.96 16.82
C ARG A 760 0.72 3.01 16.42
N ASP A 761 0.46 1.72 16.51
CA ASP A 761 1.43 0.68 16.16
C ASP A 761 1.10 0.07 14.79
N PHE A 762 2.13 -0.31 14.04
CA PHE A 762 1.98 -0.82 12.68
C PHE A 762 1.60 -2.31 12.71
N VAL A 763 0.43 -2.65 12.18
CA VAL A 763 -0.03 -4.04 12.07
C VAL A 763 0.46 -4.65 10.76
N GLY A 764 0.11 -4.06 9.62
CA GLY A 764 0.47 -4.63 8.31
C GLY A 764 0.15 -3.72 7.13
N GLN A 765 0.58 -4.10 5.93
CA GLN A 765 0.33 -3.33 4.72
C GLN A 765 0.21 -4.19 3.47
N ARG A 766 -0.46 -3.66 2.45
CA ARG A 766 -0.40 -4.16 1.08
C ARG A 766 -0.33 -2.99 0.12
N THR A 767 0.68 -2.97 -0.74
CA THR A 767 0.81 -1.97 -1.81
C THR A 767 0.57 -2.63 -3.18
N VAL A 768 -0.26 -2.01 -4.02
CA VAL A 768 -0.64 -2.49 -5.35
C VAL A 768 -0.60 -1.31 -6.34
N SER A 769 -0.17 -1.51 -7.59
CA SER A 769 -0.33 -0.45 -8.61
C SER A 769 -1.81 -0.31 -8.98
N PHE A 770 -2.28 0.91 -9.21
CA PHE A 770 -3.65 1.17 -9.65
C PHE A 770 -4.03 0.34 -10.89
N SER A 771 -3.10 0.18 -11.83
CA SER A 771 -3.31 -0.64 -13.05
C SER A 771 -3.55 -2.13 -12.76
N SER A 772 -3.06 -2.66 -11.63
CA SER A 772 -3.30 -4.03 -11.16
C SER A 772 -4.50 -4.16 -10.21
N LEU A 773 -5.26 -3.09 -9.92
CA LEU A 773 -6.43 -3.20 -9.04
C LEU A 773 -7.62 -3.79 -9.79
N MET A 774 -8.16 -4.89 -9.27
CA MET A 774 -9.43 -5.46 -9.73
C MET A 774 -10.63 -4.73 -9.09
N PRO A 775 -11.68 -4.42 -9.87
CA PRO A 775 -12.95 -3.91 -9.32
C PRO A 775 -13.78 -5.02 -8.65
N GLY A 776 -14.86 -4.62 -7.98
CA GLY A 776 -15.77 -5.51 -7.28
C GLY A 776 -15.33 -5.83 -5.86
N TYR A 777 -15.87 -6.92 -5.29
CA TYR A 777 -15.57 -7.37 -3.93
C TYR A 777 -14.28 -8.19 -3.90
N ARG A 778 -13.28 -7.73 -3.15
CA ARG A 778 -11.91 -8.27 -3.18
C ARG A 778 -11.31 -8.43 -1.78
N HIS A 779 -10.40 -9.38 -1.63
CA HIS A 779 -9.51 -9.47 -0.49
C HIS A 779 -8.17 -8.78 -0.76
N VAL A 780 -7.76 -7.95 0.19
CA VAL A 780 -6.44 -7.33 0.25
C VAL A 780 -5.63 -8.08 1.30
N TYR A 781 -4.91 -9.13 0.90
CA TYR A 781 -4.01 -9.86 1.78
C TYR A 781 -2.78 -9.02 2.14
N LEU A 782 -2.40 -9.02 3.42
CA LEU A 782 -1.28 -8.22 3.94
C LEU A 782 0.07 -8.87 3.59
N GLU A 783 1.05 -8.07 3.15
CA GLU A 783 2.36 -8.56 2.69
C GLU A 783 3.12 -9.19 3.86
N GLY A 784 3.50 -10.47 3.71
CA GLY A 784 4.26 -11.23 4.70
C GLY A 784 3.42 -11.93 5.77
N MET A 785 2.09 -11.97 5.63
CA MET A 785 1.17 -12.58 6.60
C MET A 785 0.29 -13.63 5.92
N THR A 786 0.17 -14.80 6.54
CA THR A 786 -0.83 -15.82 6.19
C THR A 786 -2.19 -15.42 6.74
N GLU A 787 -3.26 -15.64 5.98
CA GLU A 787 -4.69 -15.33 6.29
C GLU A 787 -5.08 -13.86 6.54
N ALA A 788 -4.20 -13.03 7.10
CA ALA A 788 -4.51 -11.65 7.46
C ALA A 788 -4.88 -10.80 6.23
N SER A 789 -6.13 -10.32 6.16
CA SER A 789 -6.64 -9.59 5.00
C SER A 789 -7.70 -8.53 5.34
N ILE A 790 -7.93 -7.62 4.40
CA ILE A 790 -9.01 -6.63 4.43
C ILE A 790 -9.98 -6.95 3.30
N PHE A 791 -11.26 -7.08 3.60
CA PHE A 791 -12.31 -7.21 2.60
C PHE A 791 -12.79 -5.83 2.15
N VAL A 792 -12.76 -5.58 0.84
CA VAL A 792 -13.06 -4.28 0.24
C VAL A 792 -13.98 -4.43 -0.96
N HIS A 793 -14.69 -3.36 -1.32
CA HIS A 793 -15.37 -3.23 -2.60
C HIS A 793 -14.80 -2.05 -3.38
N ILE A 794 -14.28 -2.31 -4.59
CA ILE A 794 -13.54 -1.32 -5.40
C ILE A 794 -14.37 -0.95 -6.64
N THR A 795 -14.55 0.34 -6.83
CA THR A 795 -15.20 0.90 -8.03
C THR A 795 -14.35 2.02 -8.64
N VAL A 796 -14.33 2.06 -9.97
CA VAL A 796 -13.57 3.04 -10.74
C VAL A 796 -14.48 3.71 -11.76
N HIS A 797 -14.46 5.04 -11.79
CA HIS A 797 -15.29 5.85 -12.68
C HIS A 797 -14.45 6.87 -13.46
N ASP A 798 -14.86 7.22 -14.67
CA ASP A 798 -14.25 8.32 -15.44
C ASP A 798 -14.93 9.66 -15.10
N ILE A 799 -14.12 10.60 -14.60
CA ILE A 799 -14.50 12.00 -14.39
C ILE A 799 -13.99 12.83 -15.55
N TYR A 800 -14.93 13.39 -16.32
CA TYR A 800 -14.68 14.46 -17.27
C TYR A 800 -14.80 15.80 -16.54
N GLY A 801 -13.83 16.71 -16.75
CA GLY A 801 -13.87 18.05 -16.14
C GLY A 801 -15.08 18.87 -16.60
N LYS A 802 -15.42 19.96 -15.88
CA LYS A 802 -16.55 20.86 -16.18
C LYS A 802 -16.47 21.64 -17.52
N TRP A 803 -15.59 21.24 -18.42
CA TRP A 803 -15.49 21.82 -19.77
C TRP A 803 -16.56 21.20 -20.67
N SER A 804 -17.39 22.09 -21.24
CA SER A 804 -18.58 21.80 -22.04
C SER A 804 -18.43 20.66 -23.06
N PRO A 805 -19.51 19.89 -23.36
CA PRO A 805 -19.54 18.88 -24.44
C PRO A 805 -19.08 19.37 -25.84
N LEU A 806 -18.91 20.67 -26.03
CA LEU A 806 -18.38 21.28 -27.26
C LEU A 806 -16.93 20.88 -27.60
N VAL A 807 -16.15 20.32 -26.66
CA VAL A 807 -14.79 19.81 -26.94
C VAL A 807 -14.80 18.43 -27.61
N LEU A 808 -15.92 17.71 -27.59
CA LEU A 808 -16.12 16.46 -28.35
C LEU A 808 -16.33 16.69 -29.86
N ASN A 809 -16.07 17.89 -30.37
CA ASN A 809 -16.09 18.18 -31.79
C ASN A 809 -14.75 17.75 -32.43
N PRO A 810 -14.71 16.78 -33.37
CA PRO A 810 -13.47 16.23 -33.94
C PRO A 810 -12.52 17.30 -34.52
N SER A 811 -13.09 18.42 -34.96
CA SER A 811 -12.40 19.61 -35.45
C SER A 811 -11.34 20.16 -34.48
N TYR A 812 -11.57 20.07 -33.17
CA TYR A 812 -10.64 20.64 -32.17
C TYR A 812 -9.42 19.73 -31.94
N THR A 813 -9.64 18.41 -31.89
CA THR A 813 -8.57 17.40 -31.83
C THR A 813 -7.69 17.46 -33.08
N ILE A 814 -8.28 17.62 -34.27
CA ILE A 814 -7.55 17.75 -35.54
C ILE A 814 -6.69 19.02 -35.56
N MET A 815 -7.18 20.17 -35.07
CA MET A 815 -6.36 21.39 -34.97
C MET A 815 -5.20 21.25 -33.98
N HIS A 816 -5.38 20.55 -32.86
CA HIS A 816 -4.29 20.32 -31.91
C HIS A 816 -3.24 19.32 -32.43
N LEU A 817 -3.67 18.26 -33.13
CA LEU A 817 -2.76 17.27 -33.73
C LEU A 817 -1.89 17.88 -34.85
N LEU A 818 -2.47 18.79 -35.65
CA LEU A 818 -1.78 19.48 -36.76
C LEU A 818 -1.04 20.76 -36.32
N GLY A 819 -1.36 21.32 -35.15
CA GLY A 819 -0.78 22.56 -34.63
C GLY A 819 0.64 22.44 -34.07
N ALA A 820 1.16 21.23 -33.88
CA ALA A 820 2.45 20.96 -33.23
C ALA A 820 3.70 21.35 -34.06
N ASN A 821 3.55 22.10 -35.17
CA ASN A 821 4.64 22.47 -36.07
C ASN A 821 4.64 23.95 -36.48
N LYS A 822 5.12 24.82 -35.56
CA LYS A 822 6.07 25.94 -35.79
C LYS A 822 5.95 27.02 -34.71
N GLY A 823 7.07 27.35 -34.06
CA GLY A 823 7.11 28.44 -33.10
C GLY A 823 6.96 29.82 -33.73
N ARG A 824 6.03 30.63 -33.23
CA ARG A 824 6.05 32.10 -33.31
C ARG A 824 5.50 32.70 -32.03
N GLN A 825 6.28 33.57 -31.38
CA GLN A 825 5.79 34.42 -30.31
C GLN A 825 4.78 35.43 -30.88
N LEU A 826 3.62 35.59 -30.24
CA LEU A 826 2.75 36.75 -30.46
C LEU A 826 2.91 37.72 -29.29
N ARG A 827 3.45 38.91 -29.61
CA ARG A 827 3.66 40.05 -28.70
C ARG A 827 2.75 41.20 -29.16
N GLY A 828 2.06 41.85 -28.22
CA GLY A 828 1.17 42.99 -28.50
C GLY A 828 -0.27 42.56 -28.82
N PHE A 829 -1.31 43.33 -28.49
CA PHE A 829 -1.33 44.79 -28.29
C PHE A 829 -1.84 45.25 -26.91
N ARG A 830 -1.39 46.44 -26.51
CA ARG A 830 -1.86 47.21 -25.34
C ARG A 830 -2.37 48.57 -25.84
N GLY A 831 -3.51 49.03 -25.34
CA GLY A 831 -3.91 50.45 -25.39
C GLY A 831 -5.17 50.76 -26.21
N LEU A 832 -5.77 51.93 -25.90
CA LEU A 832 -7.07 52.45 -26.36
C LEU A 832 -8.27 51.73 -25.68
N PHE A 833 -9.15 52.36 -24.87
CA PHE A 833 -9.43 53.79 -24.63
C PHE A 833 -9.72 54.15 -23.13
N ASN A 834 -9.74 55.47 -22.92
CA ASN A 834 -9.86 56.30 -21.70
C ASN A 834 -10.83 55.96 -20.57
N LYS A 835 -10.52 56.55 -19.40
CA LYS A 835 -11.37 56.70 -18.21
C LYS A 835 -11.48 58.18 -17.80
N SER A 836 -12.67 58.78 -17.87
CA SER A 836 -13.12 60.03 -17.19
C SER A 836 -14.58 60.32 -17.62
N SER A 837 -15.47 61.00 -16.87
CA SER A 837 -15.39 61.58 -15.52
C SER A 837 -16.79 61.87 -14.93
N LYS A 838 -16.90 61.78 -13.60
CA LYS A 838 -17.81 62.47 -12.64
C LYS A 838 -18.97 63.36 -13.17
N SER A 839 -20.18 63.16 -12.62
CA SER A 839 -20.89 64.16 -11.79
C SER A 839 -22.15 63.56 -11.13
N SER A 840 -22.66 64.20 -10.07
CA SER A 840 -23.79 63.77 -9.21
C SER A 840 -24.96 64.74 -9.26
N VAL A 841 -26.20 64.25 -9.14
CA VAL A 841 -27.34 64.99 -8.57
C VAL A 841 -28.28 63.99 -7.86
N ASP A 842 -28.84 64.39 -6.71
CA ASP A 842 -29.95 63.74 -6.00
C ASP A 842 -31.31 64.00 -6.75
N THR A 843 -32.55 63.71 -6.30
CA THR A 843 -33.14 63.53 -4.95
C THR A 843 -34.54 62.86 -5.04
N HIS A 844 -34.88 61.99 -4.06
CA HIS A 844 -36.22 61.74 -3.46
C HIS A 844 -37.45 61.26 -4.32
N ILE A 845 -38.46 60.51 -3.81
CA ILE A 845 -38.78 59.73 -2.58
C ILE A 845 -39.91 58.72 -2.96
N GLY A 846 -40.00 57.50 -2.38
CA GLY A 846 -41.08 56.56 -2.77
C GLY A 846 -41.24 55.15 -2.13
N VAL A 847 -40.75 54.91 -0.90
CA VAL A 847 -41.15 53.85 0.07
C VAL A 847 -41.69 52.47 -0.41
N GLN A 848 -40.86 51.41 -0.26
CA GLN A 848 -41.12 50.30 0.69
C GLN A 848 -39.90 49.36 0.85
N PRO A 849 -39.43 49.07 2.10
CA PRO A 849 -38.37 48.08 2.35
C PRO A 849 -38.92 46.76 2.93
N ARG A 850 -38.68 45.62 2.25
CA ARG A 850 -38.93 44.28 2.83
C ARG A 850 -37.66 43.65 3.40
N LYS A 851 -37.57 43.74 4.73
CA LYS A 851 -36.96 42.80 5.69
C LYS A 851 -35.95 41.76 5.14
N ARG A 852 -34.68 41.90 5.53
CA ARG A 852 -33.80 40.77 5.87
C ARG A 852 -33.51 40.84 7.36
N SER A 853 -33.64 39.72 8.06
CA SER A 853 -33.41 39.63 9.50
C SER A 853 -32.77 38.28 9.83
N ILE A 854 -31.51 38.34 10.28
CA ILE A 854 -30.99 37.71 11.50
C ILE A 854 -31.46 36.27 11.77
N THR A 855 -30.53 35.33 11.63
CA THR A 855 -30.05 34.56 12.80
C THR A 855 -28.65 34.01 12.52
N ASP A 856 -27.71 34.37 13.39
CA ASP A 856 -26.36 33.84 13.42
C ASP A 856 -26.12 33.28 14.83
N HIS A 857 -25.38 32.18 14.93
CA HIS A 857 -24.82 31.58 16.15
C HIS A 857 -25.67 31.43 17.43
N LEU A 858 -26.05 30.18 17.74
CA LEU A 858 -26.09 29.71 19.13
C LEU A 858 -25.97 28.17 19.28
N LEU A 859 -24.76 27.65 19.22
CA LEU A 859 -24.41 26.38 19.89
C LEU A 859 -23.19 26.57 20.79
N ARG A 860 -23.28 25.96 21.98
CA ARG A 860 -22.60 26.40 23.20
C ARG A 860 -21.39 25.54 23.47
N ARG A 861 -20.23 26.17 23.64
CA ARG A 861 -19.03 25.50 24.18
C ARG A 861 -19.28 25.08 25.64
N THR A 862 -18.91 23.85 25.97
CA THR A 862 -18.48 23.47 27.33
C THR A 862 -17.03 23.02 27.27
N ALA A 863 -16.12 23.98 27.26
CA ALA A 863 -14.71 23.73 27.53
C ALA A 863 -14.46 23.95 29.03
N SER A 864 -13.98 22.91 29.72
CA SER A 864 -13.55 22.98 31.12
C SER A 864 -12.28 23.83 31.23
N ALA A 865 -12.28 24.81 32.15
CA ALA A 865 -11.16 25.72 32.33
C ALA A 865 -10.09 25.14 33.28
N PRO A 866 -8.79 25.42 33.05
CA PRO A 866 -7.72 24.94 33.91
C PRO A 866 -7.66 25.72 35.24
N ALA A 867 -7.68 25.00 36.36
CA ALA A 867 -7.56 25.58 37.70
C ALA A 867 -6.11 26.01 38.01
N LYS A 868 -5.94 27.23 38.52
CA LYS A 868 -4.63 27.81 38.86
C LYS A 868 -4.10 27.26 40.20
N GLY A 869 -2.94 26.63 40.19
CA GLY A 869 -2.20 26.34 41.42
C GLY A 869 -1.40 27.55 41.95
N ARG A 870 -1.38 27.75 43.27
CA ARG A 870 -0.42 28.63 43.97
C ARG A 870 -0.10 28.10 45.38
N LYS A 871 1.17 27.72 45.59
CA LYS A 871 2.09 28.06 46.73
C LYS A 871 1.60 27.81 48.19
N LYS A 872 2.40 27.31 49.15
CA LYS A 872 3.84 26.95 49.24
C LYS A 872 4.17 26.32 50.63
N ILE A 873 5.44 25.89 50.83
CA ILE A 873 6.17 25.57 52.11
C ILE A 873 6.04 24.09 52.56
N LYS A 874 7.10 23.22 52.50
CA LYS A 874 8.33 23.06 53.35
C LYS A 874 8.00 22.56 54.79
N MET A 875 8.70 21.61 55.44
CA MET A 875 10.03 20.98 55.20
C MET A 875 10.08 19.52 55.81
N PRO A 876 11.20 18.88 56.24
CA PRO A 876 11.59 17.52 55.77
C PRO A 876 11.60 16.39 56.84
N LEU A 877 11.84 15.12 56.44
CA LEU A 877 13.05 14.33 56.82
C LEU A 877 13.08 12.95 56.12
N THR A 878 14.29 12.41 55.92
CA THR A 878 14.61 11.02 55.54
C THR A 878 14.96 10.17 56.78
N GLU A 879 14.62 8.87 56.80
CA GLU A 879 15.58 7.74 56.89
C GLU A 879 14.94 6.36 57.20
N ALA A 880 15.73 5.30 56.93
CA ALA A 880 15.71 3.97 57.55
C ALA A 880 14.53 2.99 57.30
N THR A 881 14.70 2.17 56.27
CA THR A 881 14.77 0.68 56.31
C THR A 881 14.18 -0.16 57.47
N SER A 882 13.75 -1.36 57.04
CA SER A 882 13.80 -2.68 57.72
C SER A 882 12.57 -3.24 58.46
N ASP A 883 12.17 -4.41 57.93
CA ASP A 883 11.79 -5.65 58.63
C ASP A 883 10.43 -5.89 59.32
N ARG A 884 9.71 -6.84 58.71
CA ARG A 884 9.15 -8.09 59.26
C ARG A 884 8.13 -8.08 60.42
N LYS A 885 6.97 -8.64 60.04
CA LYS A 885 6.21 -9.72 60.72
C LYS A 885 5.67 -9.50 62.14
N HIS A 886 4.34 -9.49 62.23
CA HIS A 886 3.45 -10.47 62.90
C HIS A 886 2.10 -9.75 63.14
N SER A 887 0.94 -10.17 62.60
CA SER A 887 0.10 -11.32 62.99
C SER A 887 -0.14 -11.32 64.52
N THR A 888 -1.34 -11.29 65.08
CA THR A 888 -2.63 -11.92 64.70
C THR A 888 -3.79 -11.39 65.56
N GLY A 889 -5.03 -11.52 65.08
CA GLY A 889 -6.27 -11.64 65.88
C GLY A 889 -6.84 -10.35 66.49
N GLU A 890 -8.09 -9.95 66.26
CA GLU A 890 -9.39 -10.62 66.54
C GLU A 890 -9.82 -10.58 68.04
N PRO A 891 -11.14 -10.67 68.34
CA PRO A 891 -12.29 -10.06 67.65
C PRO A 891 -13.27 -9.44 68.70
N GLN A 892 -14.59 -9.70 68.56
CA GLN A 892 -15.70 -9.40 69.50
C GLN A 892 -16.34 -8.00 69.40
N THR A 893 -17.67 -7.84 69.48
CA THR A 893 -18.84 -8.74 69.27
C THR A 893 -20.10 -7.87 69.17
N THR A 894 -21.18 -8.41 68.56
CA THR A 894 -22.60 -8.08 68.84
C THR A 894 -23.09 -6.63 68.65
N CYS A 895 -24.37 -6.30 68.44
CA CYS A 895 -25.58 -6.94 67.91
C CYS A 895 -26.70 -5.90 68.15
N VAL A 896 -27.72 -5.85 67.29
CA VAL A 896 -29.11 -5.48 67.67
C VAL A 896 -29.45 -4.00 68.03
N GLU A 897 -30.11 -3.37 67.04
CA GLU A 897 -31.42 -2.69 67.14
C GLU A 897 -31.61 -1.21 67.57
N LYS A 898 -32.42 -0.53 66.71
CA LYS A 898 -33.58 0.34 67.04
C LYS A 898 -33.32 1.71 67.73
N ARG A 899 -34.12 2.76 67.49
CA ARG A 899 -35.10 3.12 66.43
C ARG A 899 -35.56 4.57 66.67
N VAL A 900 -36.20 5.16 65.64
CA VAL A 900 -37.32 6.12 65.71
C VAL A 900 -37.04 7.58 66.14
N GLY A 901 -37.65 8.48 65.36
CA GLY A 901 -37.66 9.94 65.52
C GLY A 901 -38.11 10.62 64.22
N ASN A 902 -39.12 10.10 63.52
CA ASN A 902 -40.49 10.64 63.49
C ASN A 902 -40.59 12.10 62.97
N ARG A 903 -41.51 12.48 62.06
CA ARG A 903 -42.49 11.72 61.24
C ARG A 903 -43.22 12.69 60.28
N LYS A 904 -43.97 12.13 59.32
CA LYS A 904 -45.07 12.72 58.52
C LYS A 904 -44.69 13.64 57.32
N ALA A 905 -45.42 13.63 56.20
CA ALA A 905 -46.46 12.69 55.72
C ALA A 905 -46.93 13.03 54.28
N LEU A 906 -47.27 11.99 53.49
CA LEU A 906 -48.45 11.84 52.57
C LEU A 906 -48.69 12.95 51.47
N GLN A 907 -49.19 12.75 50.24
CA GLN A 907 -49.94 11.71 49.47
C GLN A 907 -49.48 11.84 47.96
N HIS A 908 -49.79 11.00 46.93
CA HIS A 908 -50.42 9.67 46.79
C HIS A 908 -50.00 8.92 45.49
N ARG A 909 -50.69 7.82 45.16
CA ARG A 909 -50.85 7.08 43.87
C ARG A 909 -52.32 7.24 43.36
N PRO A 910 -52.79 6.87 42.13
CA PRO A 910 -52.46 5.66 41.29
C PRO A 910 -52.31 5.93 39.76
N ALA A 911 -51.67 5.10 38.91
CA ALA A 911 -51.97 3.75 38.37
C ALA A 911 -53.16 3.64 37.36
N SER A 912 -52.88 3.27 36.10
CA SER A 912 -53.65 2.32 35.25
C SER A 912 -53.11 2.18 33.80
N MET A 913 -53.32 1.00 33.22
CA MET A 913 -53.14 0.51 31.83
C MET A 913 -54.53 0.46 31.13
N PRO A 914 -54.76 -0.12 29.92
CA PRO A 914 -54.05 -0.12 28.61
C PRO A 914 -55.04 0.00 27.38
N LEU A 915 -54.60 -0.43 26.18
CA LEU A 915 -55.34 -1.01 25.02
C LEU A 915 -55.98 -0.12 23.89
N ASP A 916 -55.55 -0.42 22.65
CA ASP A 916 -56.30 -0.80 21.42
C ASP A 916 -57.37 0.08 20.69
N LYS A 917 -57.11 0.24 19.37
CA LYS A 917 -57.97 -0.09 18.18
C LYS A 917 -59.05 0.87 17.57
N LEU A 918 -59.18 0.71 16.23
CA LEU A 918 -60.30 1.04 15.29
C LEU A 918 -60.51 2.55 14.92
N LEU A 919 -61.03 2.98 13.75
CA LEU A 919 -61.24 2.40 12.39
C LEU A 919 -61.53 3.50 11.32
N HIS A 920 -61.39 3.13 10.04
CA HIS A 920 -62.04 3.61 8.79
C HIS A 920 -62.60 5.04 8.58
N SER A 921 -62.22 5.62 7.43
CA SER A 921 -63.16 6.14 6.38
C SER A 921 -62.40 6.19 5.04
N HIS A 922 -62.72 5.35 4.04
CA HIS A 922 -63.74 5.52 2.98
C HIS A 922 -63.57 6.73 2.05
N LEU A 923 -63.15 6.47 0.81
CA LEU A 923 -63.89 6.80 -0.43
C LEU A 923 -63.29 6.08 -1.65
N SER A 924 -64.07 5.94 -2.73
CA SER A 924 -63.83 4.99 -3.82
C SER A 924 -64.30 5.51 -5.20
N LEU A 925 -63.81 4.87 -6.27
CA LEU A 925 -64.32 4.86 -7.66
C LEU A 925 -64.19 6.15 -8.52
N SER A 926 -63.50 6.06 -9.67
CA SER A 926 -64.17 5.99 -11.01
C SER A 926 -63.19 6.02 -12.21
N ASN A 927 -63.35 5.04 -13.12
CA ASN A 927 -63.04 5.12 -14.56
C ASN A 927 -64.23 5.83 -15.29
N PRO A 928 -64.24 6.13 -16.64
CA PRO A 928 -63.53 5.49 -17.77
C PRO A 928 -63.02 6.52 -18.84
N ASP A 929 -62.83 6.32 -20.16
CA ASP A 929 -63.05 5.20 -21.12
C ASP A 929 -62.21 5.35 -22.44
N GLN A 930 -62.34 4.38 -23.37
CA GLN A 930 -62.30 4.41 -24.88
C GLN A 930 -61.31 5.36 -25.67
N GLU A 931 -60.79 5.08 -26.88
CA GLU A 931 -60.95 4.01 -27.90
C GLU A 931 -59.70 3.97 -28.83
N GLY A 932 -59.54 2.98 -29.72
CA GLY A 932 -58.35 2.80 -30.60
C GLY A 932 -58.35 3.62 -31.93
N PRO A 933 -57.70 3.19 -33.04
CA PRO A 933 -56.89 1.97 -33.25
C PRO A 933 -55.52 2.18 -33.99
N ASP A 934 -54.77 1.08 -34.14
CA ASP A 934 -53.66 0.84 -35.10
C ASP A 934 -54.22 0.75 -36.56
N PRO A 935 -53.45 0.84 -37.69
CA PRO A 935 -52.28 -0.02 -37.98
C PRO A 935 -51.14 0.60 -38.85
N GLY A 936 -49.99 -0.12 -38.97
CA GLY A 936 -49.15 0.00 -40.17
C GLY A 936 -47.67 -0.44 -40.08
N GLU A 937 -47.39 -1.75 -40.26
CA GLU A 937 -46.08 -2.18 -40.81
C GLU A 937 -45.95 -1.75 -42.28
N PRO A 938 -44.72 -1.54 -42.81
CA PRO A 938 -44.05 -2.66 -43.47
C PRO A 938 -42.51 -2.73 -43.28
N SER A 939 -42.00 -3.95 -43.09
CA SER A 939 -40.67 -4.38 -43.57
C SER A 939 -40.76 -4.69 -45.10
N PRO A 940 -39.68 -4.92 -45.90
CA PRO A 940 -38.38 -5.50 -45.51
C PRO A 940 -37.14 -4.99 -46.30
N ASN A 941 -36.03 -5.76 -46.20
CA ASN A 941 -34.85 -5.82 -47.09
C ASN A 941 -33.82 -4.66 -47.05
N SER A 942 -32.53 -4.86 -47.35
CA SER A 942 -31.63 -6.05 -47.30
C SER A 942 -30.21 -5.66 -47.77
N LEU A 943 -29.17 -6.36 -47.28
CA LEU A 943 -27.86 -6.61 -47.94
C LEU A 943 -26.80 -5.47 -48.07
N LEU A 944 -25.59 -5.80 -47.59
CA LEU A 944 -24.23 -5.44 -48.08
C LEU A 944 -23.83 -3.94 -48.05
N GLU A 945 -22.61 -3.54 -47.67
CA GLU A 945 -21.31 -4.26 -47.50
C GLU A 945 -20.76 -4.23 -46.06
#